data_AF-A0A364KSH1-F1
#
_entry.id   AF-A0A364KSH1-F1
#
_cell.length_a   1.000
_cell.length_b   1.000
_cell.length_c   1.000
_cell.angle_alpha   90.00
_cell.angle_beta   90.00
_cell.angle_gamma   90.00
#
_symmetry.space_group_name_H-M   'P 1'
#
loop_
_entity.id
_entity.type
_entity.pdbx_description
1 polymer ?
#
loop_
_entity_poly.entity_id
_entity_poly.type
_entity_poly.pdbx_seq_one_letter_code
_entity_poly.pdbx_strand_id
1 'polypeptide(L)'
;MSSPIKVAILDDYQDIASSKFEHLVKSNKISLTLFPQTLNIRNADEREAQIKRLQPFEVISTMRERSIFNADLLGSLPNLKLLLTTGKRNFSIDHEFAATRGIVVAGTDRIAQDGAAGGGAGPDPTTQQCWALILGLSKHIARDDSALKSDKSYWQGDSLAIHLPGKTLGLVGLGRLGTASAKIAILAFGMKVVAWSSSLTQERADEAATEIGLPAGSIQVAASKLDLLRRADIVSLHYVLSDRSRGLIGREELAAMKPTALLINTSRGPLIDQEALLETLKEGKIRGAALDVFDVEPLPADSEWRTTEWGKNGRSEVLLSPHMGYGVEEYIGGMYDQNVVNLERYLEGKELLPTMAELTIRSYDNDSDAANVSTLWQNTFPQYPISPQHLEKLLSLSIGSHFVALIENKLIGFCATYREPLKDGETGYLAILAIQSEFQSKGHGTKLLEHAIEHLCKSFKQVKVGSSIPRFWPGVPTDLNIKDQEFFVKRGFREGTKCKDLYQPLSTFKAPQYLLDRATSSGITFAPLKSSGADECITAQELIFPQWAGGYKMLHSEKLYDEIMVAFDQNGSRQVGWTLMLSPGKSRLWHGFAFLPVVGGEKDGGTGGDGKTGLIAAVGVRDDVRGKGVGLGLICAAMEEMRRRGGLDGVFIDSVVLDNFYEKVGFKIWREYRVFVMDG
;
A
#
# COMPACT_ATOMS: atom_id res chain seq x y z
N MET A 1 -3.73 40.52 -33.00
CA MET A 1 -4.13 39.67 -31.85
C MET A 1 -4.26 38.26 -32.37
N SER A 2 -3.73 37.25 -31.68
CA SER A 2 -3.93 35.84 -32.08
C SER A 2 -5.42 35.51 -32.02
N SER A 3 -5.89 34.60 -32.87
CA SER A 3 -7.24 34.06 -32.77
C SER A 3 -7.45 33.45 -31.37
N PRO A 4 -8.66 33.56 -30.78
CA PRO A 4 -8.94 32.97 -29.48
C PRO A 4 -8.81 31.44 -29.54
N ILE A 5 -8.28 30.84 -28.47
CA ILE A 5 -8.18 29.38 -28.36
C ILE A 5 -9.58 28.78 -28.34
N LYS A 6 -9.82 27.74 -29.15
CA LYS A 6 -11.12 27.06 -29.18
C LYS A 6 -11.22 26.05 -28.05
N VAL A 7 -12.18 26.27 -27.15
CA VAL A 7 -12.44 25.45 -25.95
C VAL A 7 -13.82 24.80 -26.07
N ALA A 8 -13.88 23.48 -25.90
CA ALA A 8 -15.14 22.75 -25.74
C ALA A 8 -15.32 22.31 -24.28
N ILE A 9 -16.52 22.45 -23.74
CA ILE A 9 -16.92 21.85 -22.47
C ILE A 9 -17.94 20.77 -22.75
N LEU A 10 -17.66 19.55 -22.27
CA LEU A 10 -18.50 18.38 -22.49
C LEU A 10 -19.32 18.04 -21.25
N ASP A 11 -20.48 17.47 -21.53
CA ASP A 11 -21.32 16.73 -20.59
C ASP A 11 -21.80 17.57 -19.40
N ASP A 12 -21.99 18.87 -19.60
CA ASP A 12 -22.45 19.81 -18.58
C ASP A 12 -23.98 20.00 -18.62
N TYR A 13 -24.72 18.96 -18.24
CA TYR A 13 -26.19 18.93 -18.30
C TYR A 13 -26.87 20.10 -17.58
N GLN A 14 -26.24 20.64 -16.53
CA GLN A 14 -26.78 21.69 -15.67
C GLN A 14 -26.27 23.09 -16.05
N ASP A 15 -25.43 23.23 -17.07
CA ASP A 15 -24.83 24.51 -17.49
C ASP A 15 -24.10 25.27 -16.35
N ILE A 16 -23.38 24.54 -15.50
CA ILE A 16 -22.63 25.13 -14.37
C ILE A 16 -21.38 25.85 -14.89
N ALA A 17 -20.78 25.35 -15.98
CA ALA A 17 -19.50 25.83 -16.47
C ALA A 17 -19.58 27.23 -17.13
N SER A 18 -20.70 27.58 -17.78
CA SER A 18 -20.82 28.84 -18.54
C SER A 18 -20.37 30.06 -17.74
N SER A 19 -20.89 30.21 -16.53
CA SER A 19 -20.59 31.36 -15.66
C SER A 19 -19.11 31.40 -15.24
N LYS A 20 -18.48 30.24 -15.09
CA LYS A 20 -17.09 30.10 -14.62
C LYS A 20 -16.05 30.52 -15.66
N PHE A 21 -16.35 30.30 -16.94
CA PHE A 21 -15.44 30.62 -18.06
C PHE A 21 -15.71 31.99 -18.69
N GLU A 22 -16.75 32.71 -18.25
CA GLU A 22 -17.27 33.91 -18.92
C GLU A 22 -16.21 35.03 -19.05
N HIS A 23 -15.36 35.23 -18.04
CA HIS A 23 -14.32 36.27 -18.07
C HIS A 23 -13.21 35.99 -19.10
N LEU A 24 -12.92 34.72 -19.39
CA LEU A 24 -11.95 34.33 -20.43
C LEU A 24 -12.52 34.57 -21.83
N VAL A 25 -13.83 34.36 -22.01
CA VAL A 25 -14.54 34.68 -23.26
C VAL A 25 -14.59 36.20 -23.46
N LYS A 26 -15.00 36.96 -22.44
CA LYS A 26 -15.08 38.45 -22.49
C LYS A 26 -13.72 39.10 -22.77
N SER A 27 -12.62 38.51 -22.28
CA SER A 27 -11.26 38.98 -22.56
C SER A 27 -10.71 38.52 -23.92
N ASN A 28 -11.52 37.87 -24.75
CA ASN A 28 -11.15 37.34 -26.07
C ASN A 28 -9.92 36.40 -26.04
N LYS A 29 -9.68 35.74 -24.90
CA LYS A 29 -8.62 34.73 -24.76
C LYS A 29 -9.06 33.38 -25.33
N ILE A 30 -10.35 33.06 -25.20
CA ILE A 30 -10.94 31.80 -25.65
C ILE A 30 -12.24 32.01 -26.43
N SER A 31 -12.57 31.04 -27.28
CA SER A 31 -13.89 30.85 -27.88
C SER A 31 -14.48 29.57 -27.29
N LEU A 32 -15.59 29.70 -26.56
CA LEU A 32 -16.19 28.61 -25.80
C LEU A 32 -17.36 27.97 -26.56
N THR A 33 -17.42 26.65 -26.60
CA THR A 33 -18.59 25.89 -27.07
C THR A 33 -18.98 24.85 -26.02
N LEU A 34 -20.28 24.75 -25.75
CA LEU A 34 -20.84 23.83 -24.76
C LEU A 34 -21.53 22.68 -25.46
N PHE A 35 -21.27 21.47 -24.98
CA PHE A 35 -21.96 20.26 -25.39
C PHE A 35 -22.61 19.65 -24.15
N PRO A 36 -23.85 20.03 -23.81
CA PRO A 36 -24.48 19.65 -22.54
C PRO A 36 -24.81 18.15 -22.46
N GLN A 37 -24.87 17.47 -23.61
CA GLN A 37 -25.24 16.06 -23.70
C GLN A 37 -24.04 15.19 -24.07
N THR A 38 -23.96 14.06 -23.35
CA THR A 38 -23.00 12.99 -23.62
C THR A 38 -23.42 12.17 -24.82
N LEU A 39 -22.45 11.85 -25.66
CA LEU A 39 -22.59 10.89 -26.75
C LEU A 39 -21.89 9.58 -26.37
N ASN A 40 -22.57 8.46 -26.58
CA ASN A 40 -22.05 7.13 -26.33
C ASN A 40 -21.20 6.65 -27.51
N ILE A 41 -19.88 6.83 -27.41
CA ILE A 41 -18.95 6.45 -28.48
C ILE A 41 -18.84 4.93 -28.74
N ARG A 42 -19.52 4.10 -27.93
CA ARG A 42 -19.66 2.66 -28.22
C ARG A 42 -20.64 2.44 -29.38
N ASN A 43 -21.58 3.36 -29.59
CA ASN A 43 -22.37 3.45 -30.81
C ASN A 43 -21.54 4.10 -31.92
N ALA A 44 -21.55 3.52 -33.13
CA ALA A 44 -20.71 3.99 -34.24
C ALA A 44 -21.10 5.38 -34.74
N ASP A 45 -22.40 5.66 -34.87
CA ASP A 45 -22.92 6.94 -35.38
C ASP A 45 -22.63 8.07 -34.38
N GLU A 46 -22.84 7.80 -33.09
CA GLU A 46 -22.52 8.76 -32.03
C GLU A 46 -21.01 8.98 -31.88
N ARG A 47 -20.18 7.96 -32.12
CA ARG A 47 -18.72 8.11 -32.18
C ARG A 47 -18.30 9.04 -33.30
N GLU A 48 -18.84 8.85 -34.51
CA GLU A 48 -18.55 9.73 -35.65
C GLU A 48 -18.99 11.17 -35.37
N ALA A 49 -20.19 11.34 -34.79
CA ALA A 49 -20.68 12.65 -34.36
C ALA A 49 -19.78 13.30 -33.28
N GLN A 50 -19.30 12.52 -32.31
CA GLN A 50 -18.35 12.96 -31.28
C GLN A 50 -17.03 13.44 -31.88
N ILE A 51 -16.46 12.67 -32.80
CA ILE A 51 -15.21 13.04 -33.50
C ILE A 51 -15.42 14.35 -34.26
N LYS A 52 -16.46 14.40 -35.11
CA LYS A 52 -16.74 15.57 -35.95
C LYS A 52 -16.96 16.84 -35.12
N ARG A 53 -17.69 16.75 -33.99
CA ARG A 53 -17.95 17.91 -33.14
C ARG A 53 -16.72 18.36 -32.38
N LEU A 54 -15.78 17.48 -32.05
CA LEU A 54 -14.60 17.80 -31.25
C LEU A 54 -13.35 18.18 -32.06
N GLN A 55 -13.26 17.76 -33.32
CA GLN A 55 -12.13 18.05 -34.21
C GLN A 55 -11.66 19.52 -34.21
N PRO A 56 -12.54 20.54 -34.18
CA PRO A 56 -12.09 21.94 -34.26
C PRO A 56 -11.41 22.49 -33.01
N PHE A 57 -11.41 21.78 -31.88
CA PHE A 57 -11.04 22.33 -30.57
C PHE A 57 -9.59 22.03 -30.18
N GLU A 58 -8.96 23.03 -29.55
CA GLU A 58 -7.59 22.91 -29.02
C GLU A 58 -7.58 22.50 -27.55
N VAL A 59 -8.63 22.87 -26.83
CA VAL A 59 -8.84 22.52 -25.43
C VAL A 59 -10.20 21.86 -25.28
N ILE A 60 -10.24 20.77 -24.54
CA ILE A 60 -11.50 20.14 -24.13
C ILE A 60 -11.52 20.03 -22.61
N SER A 61 -12.63 20.41 -21.98
CA SER A 61 -12.91 20.15 -20.56
C SER A 61 -14.02 19.13 -20.44
N THR A 62 -13.74 17.98 -19.85
CA THR A 62 -14.68 16.88 -19.66
C THR A 62 -15.05 16.65 -18.19
N MET A 63 -16.28 16.20 -17.96
CA MET A 63 -16.84 15.94 -16.64
C MET A 63 -16.65 14.47 -16.24
N ARG A 64 -15.75 14.21 -15.29
CA ARG A 64 -15.49 12.87 -14.73
C ARG A 64 -15.38 11.84 -15.87
N GLU A 65 -15.94 10.66 -15.68
CA GLU A 65 -15.90 9.55 -16.64
C GLU A 65 -17.06 9.58 -17.65
N ARG A 66 -17.80 10.71 -17.78
CA ARG A 66 -18.98 10.81 -18.67
C ARG A 66 -18.62 10.57 -20.14
N SER A 67 -17.51 11.16 -20.61
CA SER A 67 -16.98 10.92 -21.95
C SER A 67 -15.76 10.00 -21.92
N ILE A 68 -15.65 9.12 -22.92
CA ILE A 68 -14.50 8.24 -23.14
C ILE A 68 -13.54 8.88 -24.14
N PHE A 69 -12.27 9.01 -23.76
CA PHE A 69 -11.13 9.45 -24.56
C PHE A 69 -10.11 8.32 -24.68
N ASN A 70 -10.45 7.29 -25.43
CA ASN A 70 -9.53 6.21 -25.78
C ASN A 70 -8.58 6.64 -26.92
N ALA A 71 -7.60 5.79 -27.25
CA ALA A 71 -6.67 6.02 -28.35
C ALA A 71 -7.33 6.35 -29.71
N ASP A 72 -8.48 5.73 -30.02
CA ASP A 72 -9.23 5.96 -31.25
C ASP A 72 -9.80 7.40 -31.33
N LEU A 73 -10.51 7.83 -30.28
CA LEU A 73 -11.03 9.20 -30.23
C LEU A 73 -9.89 10.21 -30.18
N LEU A 74 -8.91 10.06 -29.28
CA LEU A 74 -7.78 10.97 -29.17
C LEU A 74 -6.99 11.08 -30.48
N GLY A 75 -6.80 9.97 -31.19
CA GLY A 75 -6.09 9.92 -32.47
C GLY A 75 -6.81 10.67 -33.59
N SER A 76 -8.13 10.88 -33.43
CA SER A 76 -9.01 11.54 -34.40
C SER A 76 -9.20 13.04 -34.13
N LEU A 77 -8.53 13.61 -33.12
CA LEU A 77 -8.62 15.02 -32.71
C LEU A 77 -7.30 15.76 -32.97
N PRO A 78 -7.01 16.16 -34.23
CA PRO A 78 -5.69 16.67 -34.62
C PRO A 78 -5.32 18.02 -34.01
N ASN A 79 -6.30 18.78 -33.52
CA ASN A 79 -6.07 20.10 -32.94
C ASN A 79 -5.93 20.08 -31.41
N LEU A 80 -6.30 18.98 -30.76
CA LEU A 80 -6.35 18.88 -29.30
C LEU A 80 -4.93 18.97 -28.71
N LYS A 81 -4.73 19.88 -27.76
CA LYS A 81 -3.46 20.11 -27.04
C LYS A 81 -3.61 19.96 -25.53
N LEU A 82 -4.79 20.25 -25.00
CA LEU A 82 -5.08 20.19 -23.57
C LEU A 82 -6.44 19.52 -23.32
N LEU A 83 -6.44 18.47 -22.51
CA LEU A 83 -7.62 17.80 -22.00
C LEU A 83 -7.74 18.03 -20.49
N LEU A 84 -8.66 18.90 -20.09
CA LEU A 84 -9.03 19.14 -18.70
C LEU A 84 -10.08 18.09 -18.28
N THR A 85 -9.90 17.47 -17.12
CA THR A 85 -10.88 16.54 -16.55
C THR A 85 -11.26 16.98 -15.15
N THR A 86 -12.55 16.93 -14.82
CA THR A 86 -12.94 17.05 -13.43
C THR A 86 -12.56 15.76 -12.68
N GLY A 87 -11.91 15.88 -11.53
CA GLY A 87 -11.33 14.78 -10.75
C GLY A 87 -9.85 14.47 -11.03
N LYS A 88 -9.16 13.95 -10.01
CA LYS A 88 -7.71 13.66 -10.05
C LYS A 88 -7.33 12.45 -10.90
N ARG A 89 -8.24 11.48 -11.03
CA ARG A 89 -8.07 10.28 -11.85
C ARG A 89 -9.32 10.10 -12.69
N ASN A 90 -9.13 9.77 -13.95
CA ASN A 90 -10.20 9.50 -14.90
C ASN A 90 -9.80 8.28 -15.74
N PHE A 91 -10.46 7.15 -15.50
CA PHE A 91 -10.18 5.89 -16.19
C PHE A 91 -10.76 5.84 -17.61
N SER A 92 -11.59 6.82 -17.98
CA SER A 92 -12.11 6.96 -19.33
C SER A 92 -11.11 7.64 -20.28
N ILE A 93 -9.93 8.08 -19.80
CA ILE A 93 -8.88 8.72 -20.60
C ILE A 93 -7.68 7.78 -20.74
N ASP A 94 -7.21 7.57 -21.97
CA ASP A 94 -5.95 6.91 -22.28
C ASP A 94 -4.78 7.90 -22.14
N HIS A 95 -4.23 7.99 -20.93
CA HIS A 95 -3.16 8.93 -20.58
C HIS A 95 -1.86 8.64 -21.32
N GLU A 96 -1.56 7.37 -21.55
CA GLU A 96 -0.36 6.95 -22.29
C GLU A 96 -0.45 7.41 -23.74
N PHE A 97 -1.57 7.13 -24.41
CA PHE A 97 -1.78 7.57 -25.78
C PHE A 97 -1.80 9.10 -25.89
N ALA A 98 -2.47 9.80 -24.97
CA ALA A 98 -2.47 11.26 -24.92
C ALA A 98 -1.04 11.82 -24.88
N ALA A 99 -0.17 11.25 -24.04
CA ALA A 99 1.23 11.64 -23.95
C ALA A 99 1.99 11.41 -25.28
N THR A 100 1.77 10.29 -25.97
CA THR A 100 2.42 10.04 -27.29
C THR A 100 2.02 11.07 -28.35
N ARG A 101 0.84 11.71 -28.20
CA ARG A 101 0.33 12.76 -29.08
C ARG A 101 0.67 14.17 -28.59
N GLY A 102 1.40 14.32 -27.48
CA GLY A 102 1.70 15.62 -26.88
C GLY A 102 0.47 16.33 -26.31
N ILE A 103 -0.60 15.60 -26.02
CA ILE A 103 -1.81 16.14 -25.40
C ILE A 103 -1.59 16.17 -23.89
N VAL A 104 -1.58 17.37 -23.31
CA VAL A 104 -1.49 17.54 -21.86
C VAL A 104 -2.83 17.20 -21.22
N VAL A 105 -2.84 16.38 -20.16
CA VAL A 105 -4.05 16.06 -19.39
C VAL A 105 -3.91 16.63 -17.99
N ALA A 106 -4.90 17.41 -17.54
CA ALA A 106 -4.91 17.99 -16.18
C ALA A 106 -6.24 17.74 -15.47
N GLY A 107 -6.16 17.33 -14.20
CA GLY A 107 -7.31 17.01 -13.37
C GLY A 107 -7.71 18.14 -12.41
N THR A 108 -8.58 17.83 -11.45
CA THR A 108 -8.91 18.71 -10.30
C THR A 108 -8.70 17.97 -8.97
N ASP A 109 -8.21 18.64 -7.92
CA ASP A 109 -8.03 18.04 -6.60
C ASP A 109 -9.29 18.17 -5.73
N ARG A 110 -9.51 17.14 -4.91
CA ARG A 110 -10.62 17.02 -3.98
C ARG A 110 -10.45 17.90 -2.73
N ILE A 111 -9.22 18.10 -2.26
CA ILE A 111 -8.96 18.89 -1.03
C ILE A 111 -9.40 20.35 -1.21
N ALA A 112 -9.20 20.90 -2.42
CA ALA A 112 -9.69 22.22 -2.78
C ALA A 112 -11.23 22.29 -2.89
N GLN A 113 -11.89 21.17 -3.21
CA GLN A 113 -13.36 21.06 -3.30
C GLN A 113 -14.02 21.07 -1.91
N ASP A 114 -13.45 20.34 -0.95
CA ASP A 114 -13.96 20.28 0.43
C ASP A 114 -13.78 21.66 1.15
N GLY A 115 -12.77 22.44 0.78
CA GLY A 115 -12.56 23.82 1.25
C GLY A 115 -13.50 24.87 0.65
N ALA A 116 -13.91 24.71 -0.62
CA ALA A 116 -14.83 25.63 -1.30
C ALA A 116 -16.31 25.41 -0.90
N ALA A 117 -16.69 24.18 -0.54
CA ALA A 117 -18.05 23.82 -0.10
C ALA A 117 -18.34 24.09 1.38
N GLY A 118 -17.58 24.98 2.04
CA GLY A 118 -17.84 25.36 3.44
C GLY A 118 -17.37 24.36 4.50
N GLY A 119 -16.41 23.48 4.20
CA GLY A 119 -15.48 22.90 5.19
C GLY A 119 -16.08 22.17 6.40
N GLY A 120 -17.26 21.57 6.28
CA GLY A 120 -17.86 20.77 7.35
C GLY A 120 -17.29 19.36 7.42
N ALA A 121 -17.02 18.87 8.64
CA ALA A 121 -16.75 17.45 8.89
C ALA A 121 -18.04 16.62 8.67
N GLY A 122 -18.28 16.19 7.43
CA GLY A 122 -19.50 15.47 7.04
C GLY A 122 -19.24 14.30 6.07
N PRO A 123 -20.23 13.43 5.85
CA PRO A 123 -20.12 12.34 4.90
C PRO A 123 -20.02 12.87 3.45
N ASP A 124 -19.27 12.15 2.62
CA ASP A 124 -19.14 12.42 1.18
C ASP A 124 -20.50 12.53 0.47
N PRO A 125 -20.65 13.39 -0.57
CA PRO A 125 -21.88 13.46 -1.36
C PRO A 125 -22.38 12.09 -1.85
N THR A 126 -21.48 11.19 -2.23
CA THR A 126 -21.85 9.84 -2.71
C THR A 126 -22.39 8.98 -1.57
N THR A 127 -21.86 9.14 -0.37
CA THR A 127 -22.40 8.50 0.84
C THR A 127 -23.78 9.05 1.17
N GLN A 128 -23.99 10.37 1.02
CA GLN A 128 -25.31 10.98 1.21
C GLN A 128 -26.32 10.45 0.17
N GLN A 129 -25.93 10.36 -1.10
CA GLN A 129 -26.77 9.78 -2.17
C GLN A 129 -27.09 8.31 -1.90
N CYS A 130 -26.12 7.51 -1.46
CA CYS A 130 -26.35 6.12 -1.07
C CYS A 130 -27.44 6.00 0.02
N TRP A 131 -27.38 6.85 1.04
CA TRP A 131 -28.40 6.88 2.09
C TRP A 131 -29.74 7.43 1.61
N ALA A 132 -29.74 8.43 0.73
CA ALA A 132 -30.95 8.93 0.09
C ALA A 132 -31.67 7.83 -0.69
N LEU A 133 -30.92 6.98 -1.42
CA LEU A 133 -31.48 5.83 -2.13
C LEU A 133 -31.98 4.73 -1.19
N ILE A 134 -31.22 4.41 -0.13
CA ILE A 134 -31.67 3.48 0.92
C ILE A 134 -32.99 3.94 1.54
N LEU A 135 -33.08 5.21 1.92
CA LEU A 135 -34.28 5.78 2.55
C LEU A 135 -35.42 5.90 1.55
N GLY A 136 -35.15 6.40 0.34
CA GLY A 136 -36.14 6.53 -0.74
C GLY A 136 -36.82 5.21 -1.07
N LEU A 137 -36.04 4.13 -1.22
CA LEU A 137 -36.57 2.80 -1.50
C LEU A 137 -37.19 2.13 -0.27
N SER A 138 -36.57 2.26 0.92
CA SER A 138 -37.10 1.62 2.13
C SER A 138 -38.36 2.28 2.68
N LYS A 139 -38.61 3.55 2.34
CA LYS A 139 -39.75 4.35 2.78
C LYS A 139 -40.75 4.67 1.68
N HIS A 140 -40.52 4.18 0.46
CA HIS A 140 -41.41 4.37 -0.69
C HIS A 140 -41.63 5.83 -1.10
N ILE A 141 -40.71 6.74 -0.73
CA ILE A 141 -40.94 8.19 -0.84
C ILE A 141 -41.18 8.60 -2.29
N ALA A 142 -40.29 8.20 -3.21
CA ALA A 142 -40.39 8.58 -4.62
C ALA A 142 -41.62 7.95 -5.30
N ARG A 143 -41.94 6.70 -4.95
CA ARG A 143 -43.10 5.98 -5.47
C ARG A 143 -44.40 6.65 -5.01
N ASP A 144 -44.55 6.88 -3.72
CA ASP A 144 -45.77 7.44 -3.14
C ASP A 144 -45.98 8.90 -3.55
N ASP A 145 -44.91 9.70 -3.68
CA ASP A 145 -44.98 11.05 -4.25
C ASP A 145 -45.48 11.03 -5.71
N SER A 146 -44.93 10.14 -6.53
CA SER A 146 -45.36 10.00 -7.93
C SER A 146 -46.82 9.54 -8.04
N ALA A 147 -47.22 8.57 -7.23
CA ALA A 147 -48.58 8.03 -7.22
C ALA A 147 -49.61 9.09 -6.78
N LEU A 148 -49.36 9.82 -5.68
CA LEU A 148 -50.24 10.90 -5.21
C LEU A 148 -50.42 12.03 -6.24
N LYS A 149 -49.38 12.31 -7.03
CA LYS A 149 -49.44 13.36 -8.07
C LYS A 149 -50.13 12.90 -9.34
N SER A 150 -49.91 11.63 -9.74
CA SER A 150 -50.41 11.07 -11.01
C SER A 150 -51.82 10.49 -10.92
N ASP A 151 -52.24 9.99 -9.75
CA ASP A 151 -53.55 9.39 -9.52
C ASP A 151 -54.27 10.09 -8.35
N LYS A 152 -55.36 10.79 -8.67
CA LYS A 152 -56.19 11.51 -7.67
C LYS A 152 -56.94 10.61 -6.71
N SER A 153 -57.08 9.32 -7.04
CA SER A 153 -57.73 8.33 -6.17
C SER A 153 -56.74 7.66 -5.21
N TYR A 154 -55.43 7.77 -5.47
CA TYR A 154 -54.40 7.20 -4.62
C TYR A 154 -54.30 7.98 -3.31
N TRP A 155 -54.36 7.28 -2.18
CA TRP A 155 -54.17 7.85 -0.85
C TRP A 155 -53.09 7.10 -0.05
N GLN A 156 -53.13 5.77 -0.05
CA GLN A 156 -52.13 4.91 0.58
C GLN A 156 -51.87 3.70 -0.33
N GLY A 157 -50.60 3.31 -0.46
CA GLY A 157 -50.19 2.14 -1.22
C GLY A 157 -50.31 0.84 -0.45
N ASP A 158 -50.25 -0.29 -1.16
CA ASP A 158 -50.41 -1.63 -0.60
C ASP A 158 -49.16 -2.20 0.09
N SER A 159 -48.03 -1.49 0.02
CA SER A 159 -46.75 -1.96 0.59
C SER A 159 -46.22 -1.02 1.67
N LEU A 160 -45.84 -1.61 2.80
CA LEU A 160 -45.35 -0.89 3.99
C LEU A 160 -43.83 -0.66 3.95
N ALA A 161 -43.44 0.47 4.53
CA ALA A 161 -42.06 0.87 4.73
C ALA A 161 -41.27 -0.11 5.62
N ILE A 162 -39.95 -0.12 5.44
CA ILE A 162 -39.02 -0.95 6.22
C ILE A 162 -38.54 -0.18 7.45
N HIS A 163 -38.69 -0.77 8.64
CA HIS A 163 -38.09 -0.26 9.87
C HIS A 163 -36.60 -0.65 9.94
N LEU A 164 -35.68 0.32 9.91
CA LEU A 164 -34.23 0.05 9.80
C LEU A 164 -33.55 -0.45 11.09
N PRO A 165 -33.89 0.04 12.30
CA PRO A 165 -33.22 -0.42 13.53
C PRO A 165 -33.21 -1.94 13.69
N GLY A 166 -32.05 -2.46 14.11
CA GLY A 166 -31.80 -3.90 14.28
C GLY A 166 -31.60 -4.70 12.99
N LYS A 167 -31.87 -4.14 11.81
CA LYS A 167 -31.59 -4.78 10.52
C LYS A 167 -30.10 -4.76 10.19
N THR A 168 -29.71 -5.62 9.26
CA THR A 168 -28.31 -5.78 8.84
C THR A 168 -28.03 -5.06 7.52
N LEU A 169 -27.11 -4.10 7.54
CA LEU A 169 -26.50 -3.53 6.35
C LEU A 169 -25.26 -4.37 5.96
N GLY A 170 -25.32 -4.98 4.78
CA GLY A 170 -24.22 -5.68 4.13
C GLY A 170 -23.45 -4.74 3.21
N LEU A 171 -22.17 -4.48 3.51
CA LEU A 171 -21.29 -3.64 2.71
C LEU A 171 -20.35 -4.50 1.86
N VAL A 172 -20.51 -4.46 0.54
CA VAL A 172 -19.56 -5.07 -0.39
C VAL A 172 -18.50 -4.01 -0.71
N GLY A 173 -17.39 -4.09 0.03
CA GLY A 173 -16.33 -3.09 0.06
C GLY A 173 -16.39 -2.22 1.33
N LEU A 174 -15.27 -2.17 2.06
CA LEU A 174 -15.08 -1.37 3.27
C LEU A 174 -13.95 -0.34 3.09
N GLY A 175 -14.02 0.41 1.99
CA GLY A 175 -13.18 1.59 1.79
C GLY A 175 -13.83 2.83 2.40
N ARG A 176 -13.31 4.02 2.08
CA ARG A 176 -13.79 5.31 2.60
C ARG A 176 -15.32 5.48 2.59
N LEU A 177 -15.98 5.20 1.46
CA LEU A 177 -17.44 5.33 1.35
C LEU A 177 -18.19 4.26 2.15
N GLY A 178 -17.72 3.01 2.13
CA GLY A 178 -18.31 1.92 2.88
C GLY A 178 -18.22 2.15 4.40
N THR A 179 -17.06 2.59 4.89
CA THR A 179 -16.84 2.93 6.30
C THR A 179 -17.71 4.11 6.73
N ALA A 180 -17.83 5.15 5.90
CA ALA A 180 -18.74 6.27 6.17
C ALA A 180 -20.22 5.82 6.22
N SER A 181 -20.63 4.92 5.31
CA SER A 181 -21.96 4.30 5.35
C SER A 181 -22.17 3.48 6.63
N ALA A 182 -21.17 2.71 7.06
CA ALA A 182 -21.23 1.94 8.32
C ALA A 182 -21.47 2.85 9.53
N LYS A 183 -20.76 3.99 9.60
CA LYS A 183 -20.93 4.97 10.69
C LYS A 183 -22.37 5.43 10.85
N ILE A 184 -22.99 5.82 9.74
CA ILE A 184 -24.37 6.31 9.72
C ILE A 184 -25.33 5.16 10.08
N ALA A 185 -25.12 3.96 9.54
CA ALA A 185 -25.95 2.80 9.84
C ALA A 185 -26.01 2.51 11.35
N ILE A 186 -24.85 2.54 12.01
CA ILE A 186 -24.71 2.19 13.43
C ILE A 186 -25.22 3.32 14.31
N LEU A 187 -24.69 4.55 14.13
CA LEU A 187 -24.95 5.66 15.05
C LEU A 187 -26.32 6.30 14.85
N ALA A 188 -26.79 6.44 13.61
CA ALA A 188 -28.04 7.13 13.31
C ALA A 188 -29.24 6.19 13.30
N PHE A 189 -29.06 4.97 12.78
CA PHE A 189 -30.18 4.04 12.55
C PHE A 189 -30.18 2.79 13.42
N GLY A 190 -29.16 2.56 14.26
CA GLY A 190 -29.10 1.38 15.12
C GLY A 190 -29.08 0.06 14.36
N MET A 191 -28.48 0.05 13.16
CA MET A 191 -28.34 -1.13 12.31
C MET A 191 -27.10 -1.94 12.72
N LYS A 192 -27.13 -3.23 12.41
CA LYS A 192 -25.94 -4.09 12.43
C LYS A 192 -25.21 -3.94 11.10
N VAL A 193 -23.88 -3.96 11.11
CA VAL A 193 -23.09 -3.88 9.88
C VAL A 193 -22.27 -5.14 9.70
N VAL A 194 -22.37 -5.72 8.50
CA VAL A 194 -21.53 -6.81 8.02
C VAL A 194 -20.82 -6.34 6.75
N ALA A 195 -19.53 -6.61 6.63
CA ALA A 195 -18.74 -6.18 5.48
C ALA A 195 -17.99 -7.34 4.84
N TRP A 196 -17.74 -7.24 3.54
CA TRP A 196 -16.91 -8.18 2.80
C TRP A 196 -16.12 -7.48 1.70
N SER A 197 -14.86 -7.87 1.53
CA SER A 197 -14.07 -7.64 0.33
C SER A 197 -13.13 -8.84 0.14
N SER A 198 -12.51 -9.00 -1.04
CA SER A 198 -11.67 -10.16 -1.33
C SER A 198 -10.47 -10.35 -0.40
N SER A 199 -10.09 -9.30 0.35
CA SER A 199 -8.95 -9.32 1.27
C SER A 199 -9.25 -8.60 2.60
N LEU A 200 -10.53 -8.46 2.94
CA LEU A 200 -10.94 -7.86 4.22
C LEU A 200 -10.74 -8.88 5.35
N THR A 201 -10.06 -8.47 6.41
CA THR A 201 -9.94 -9.23 7.65
C THR A 201 -10.65 -8.49 8.77
N GLN A 202 -10.97 -9.19 9.87
CA GLN A 202 -11.67 -8.57 11.00
C GLN A 202 -10.84 -7.44 11.61
N GLU A 203 -9.52 -7.61 11.70
CA GLU A 203 -8.60 -6.59 12.22
C GLU A 203 -8.69 -5.30 11.40
N ARG A 204 -8.73 -5.41 10.05
CA ARG A 204 -8.89 -4.23 9.17
C ARG A 204 -10.25 -3.56 9.32
N ALA A 205 -11.30 -4.33 9.58
CA ALA A 205 -12.63 -3.76 9.83
C ALA A 205 -12.67 -3.02 11.18
N ASP A 206 -11.98 -3.56 12.19
CA ASP A 206 -11.87 -2.94 13.51
C ASP A 206 -11.01 -1.66 13.48
N GLU A 207 -9.89 -1.67 12.72
CA GLU A 207 -9.10 -0.46 12.40
C GLU A 207 -9.99 0.61 11.77
N ALA A 208 -10.69 0.27 10.69
CA ALA A 208 -11.56 1.20 9.97
C ALA A 208 -12.70 1.73 10.86
N ALA A 209 -13.26 0.90 11.74
CA ALA A 209 -14.28 1.32 12.72
C ALA A 209 -13.70 2.32 13.73
N THR A 210 -12.52 2.03 14.28
CA THR A 210 -11.85 2.88 15.27
C THR A 210 -11.49 4.26 14.70
N GLU A 211 -10.99 4.31 13.46
CA GLU A 211 -10.65 5.56 12.76
C GLU A 211 -11.83 6.54 12.66
N ILE A 212 -13.05 6.00 12.57
CA ILE A 212 -14.28 6.81 12.46
C ILE A 212 -15.01 6.98 13.80
N GLY A 213 -14.38 6.57 14.91
CA GLY A 213 -14.91 6.72 16.27
C GLY A 213 -15.94 5.66 16.67
N LEU A 214 -15.91 4.48 16.04
CA LEU A 214 -16.70 3.32 16.45
C LEU A 214 -15.84 2.33 17.25
N PRO A 215 -16.42 1.60 18.22
CA PRO A 215 -15.70 0.51 18.89
C PRO A 215 -15.28 -0.60 17.92
N ALA A 216 -14.14 -1.26 18.19
CA ALA A 216 -13.79 -2.52 17.55
C ALA A 216 -14.93 -3.55 17.68
N GLY A 217 -15.16 -4.35 16.64
CA GLY A 217 -16.27 -5.30 16.56
C GLY A 217 -17.60 -4.70 16.11
N SER A 218 -17.70 -3.37 15.93
CA SER A 218 -18.94 -2.72 15.43
C SER A 218 -19.26 -3.10 13.98
N ILE A 219 -18.25 -3.49 13.20
CA ILE A 219 -18.37 -3.94 11.80
C ILE A 219 -17.88 -5.38 11.75
N GLN A 220 -18.77 -6.33 11.46
CA GLN A 220 -18.39 -7.74 11.37
C GLN A 220 -17.96 -8.13 9.96
N VAL A 221 -16.88 -8.87 9.80
CA VAL A 221 -16.47 -9.40 8.49
C VAL A 221 -17.21 -10.70 8.20
N ALA A 222 -17.84 -10.77 7.03
CA ALA A 222 -18.49 -11.99 6.56
C ALA A 222 -17.46 -13.04 6.15
N ALA A 223 -17.75 -14.31 6.40
CA ALA A 223 -16.86 -15.41 6.03
C ALA A 223 -16.68 -15.55 4.50
N SER A 224 -17.67 -15.08 3.74
CA SER A 224 -17.64 -15.03 2.28
C SER A 224 -18.61 -13.98 1.75
N LYS A 225 -18.52 -13.66 0.45
CA LYS A 225 -19.49 -12.81 -0.26
C LYS A 225 -20.92 -13.36 -0.10
N LEU A 226 -21.11 -14.66 -0.26
CA LEU A 226 -22.42 -15.32 -0.11
C LEU A 226 -22.92 -15.28 1.33
N ASP A 227 -22.04 -15.39 2.33
CA ASP A 227 -22.42 -15.23 3.75
C ASP A 227 -22.99 -13.82 4.02
N LEU A 228 -22.34 -12.78 3.49
CA LEU A 228 -22.84 -11.40 3.61
C LEU A 228 -24.25 -11.28 3.00
N LEU A 229 -24.43 -11.78 1.78
CA LEU A 229 -25.69 -11.66 1.02
C LEU A 229 -26.86 -12.39 1.71
N ARG A 230 -26.60 -13.54 2.33
CA ARG A 230 -27.61 -14.28 3.11
C ARG A 230 -28.01 -13.56 4.39
N ARG A 231 -27.08 -12.85 5.02
CA ARG A 231 -27.29 -12.16 6.31
C ARG A 231 -27.92 -10.77 6.16
N ALA A 232 -27.60 -10.06 5.09
CA ALA A 232 -27.99 -8.68 4.88
C ALA A 232 -29.50 -8.51 4.59
N ASP A 233 -30.09 -7.47 5.18
CA ASP A 233 -31.42 -6.96 4.79
C ASP A 233 -31.30 -5.86 3.73
N ILE A 234 -30.17 -5.17 3.70
CA ILE A 234 -29.80 -4.18 2.69
C ILE A 234 -28.37 -4.48 2.28
N VAL A 235 -28.11 -4.65 0.98
CA VAL A 235 -26.77 -4.84 0.41
C VAL A 235 -26.40 -3.57 -0.32
N SER A 236 -25.24 -2.97 0.00
CA SER A 236 -24.73 -1.77 -0.68
C SER A 236 -23.34 -2.02 -1.25
N LEU A 237 -23.14 -1.65 -2.52
CA LEU A 237 -21.86 -1.80 -3.21
C LEU A 237 -21.00 -0.54 -3.06
N HIS A 238 -19.79 -0.72 -2.54
CA HIS A 238 -18.74 0.30 -2.39
C HIS A 238 -17.39 -0.27 -2.88
N TYR A 239 -17.39 -0.78 -4.11
CA TYR A 239 -16.29 -1.57 -4.67
C TYR A 239 -15.72 -0.94 -5.94
N VAL A 240 -14.40 -1.01 -6.12
CA VAL A 240 -13.74 -0.49 -7.32
C VAL A 240 -13.97 -1.44 -8.49
N LEU A 241 -14.43 -0.92 -9.62
CA LEU A 241 -14.55 -1.70 -10.86
C LEU A 241 -13.17 -1.99 -11.45
N SER A 242 -12.96 -3.25 -11.81
CA SER A 242 -11.77 -3.81 -12.45
C SER A 242 -12.20 -5.07 -13.20
N ASP A 243 -11.31 -5.66 -13.99
CA ASP A 243 -11.60 -6.94 -14.66
C ASP A 243 -11.96 -8.05 -13.67
N ARG A 244 -11.39 -8.02 -12.46
CA ARG A 244 -11.66 -9.02 -11.40
C ARG A 244 -12.97 -8.80 -10.65
N SER A 245 -13.54 -7.60 -10.74
CA SER A 245 -14.77 -7.22 -10.02
C SER A 245 -15.95 -6.94 -10.95
N ARG A 246 -15.77 -7.09 -12.26
CA ARG A 246 -16.87 -7.08 -13.22
C ARG A 246 -17.78 -8.29 -12.97
N GLY A 247 -19.09 -8.06 -12.90
CA GLY A 247 -20.05 -9.10 -12.55
C GLY A 247 -19.84 -9.68 -11.15
N LEU A 248 -19.29 -8.89 -10.22
CA LEU A 248 -19.07 -9.31 -8.82
C LEU A 248 -20.36 -9.84 -8.17
N ILE A 249 -21.51 -9.27 -8.53
CA ILE A 249 -22.83 -9.77 -8.13
C ILE A 249 -23.51 -10.35 -9.38
N GLY A 250 -23.52 -11.68 -9.49
CA GLY A 250 -24.16 -12.42 -10.58
C GLY A 250 -25.40 -13.18 -10.12
N ARG A 251 -25.82 -14.16 -10.93
CA ARG A 251 -27.01 -14.99 -10.67
C ARG A 251 -26.96 -15.73 -9.34
N GLU A 252 -25.80 -16.30 -8.98
CA GLU A 252 -25.61 -17.02 -7.71
C GLU A 252 -25.75 -16.08 -6.51
N GLU A 253 -25.11 -14.92 -6.58
CA GLU A 253 -25.14 -13.91 -5.52
C GLU A 253 -26.56 -13.37 -5.30
N LEU A 254 -27.26 -13.03 -6.39
CA LEU A 254 -28.64 -12.53 -6.33
C LEU A 254 -29.58 -13.59 -5.75
N ALA A 255 -29.40 -14.86 -6.09
CA ALA A 255 -30.18 -15.96 -5.53
C ALA A 255 -29.91 -16.21 -4.03
N ALA A 256 -28.74 -15.83 -3.54
CA ALA A 256 -28.38 -15.95 -2.12
C ALA A 256 -28.97 -14.84 -1.23
N MET A 257 -29.44 -13.74 -1.83
CA MET A 257 -30.06 -12.64 -1.10
C MET A 257 -31.42 -13.05 -0.50
N LYS A 258 -31.81 -12.39 0.60
CA LYS A 258 -33.15 -12.61 1.17
C LYS A 258 -34.22 -12.12 0.20
N PRO A 259 -35.40 -12.78 0.14
CA PRO A 259 -36.53 -12.27 -0.64
C PRO A 259 -37.05 -10.91 -0.19
N THR A 260 -36.67 -10.46 1.01
CA THR A 260 -37.01 -9.15 1.57
C THR A 260 -35.88 -8.12 1.43
N ALA A 261 -34.74 -8.50 0.85
CA ALA A 261 -33.56 -7.65 0.80
C ALA A 261 -33.69 -6.52 -0.24
N LEU A 262 -32.98 -5.42 0.03
CA LEU A 262 -32.76 -4.33 -0.93
C LEU A 262 -31.32 -4.37 -1.44
N LEU A 263 -31.11 -4.10 -2.73
CA LEU A 263 -29.78 -3.94 -3.35
C LEU A 263 -29.52 -2.49 -3.72
N ILE A 264 -28.39 -1.92 -3.32
CA ILE A 264 -28.04 -0.52 -3.56
C ILE A 264 -26.72 -0.45 -4.32
N ASN A 265 -26.68 0.31 -5.41
CA ASN A 265 -25.45 0.54 -6.17
C ASN A 265 -25.26 2.02 -6.52
N THR A 266 -24.29 2.64 -5.86
CA THR A 266 -23.76 3.98 -6.19
C THR A 266 -22.29 3.93 -6.61
N SER A 267 -21.79 2.73 -6.94
CA SER A 267 -20.39 2.52 -7.33
C SER A 267 -20.24 2.54 -8.85
N ARG A 268 -20.49 1.40 -9.52
CA ARG A 268 -20.42 1.26 -10.98
C ARG A 268 -21.43 0.19 -11.42
N GLY A 269 -22.14 0.43 -12.53
CA GLY A 269 -23.11 -0.52 -13.09
C GLY A 269 -22.53 -1.93 -13.27
N PRO A 270 -21.38 -2.07 -13.97
CA PRO A 270 -20.85 -3.39 -14.33
C PRO A 270 -20.29 -4.24 -13.18
N LEU A 271 -20.40 -3.78 -11.92
CA LEU A 271 -20.16 -4.63 -10.75
C LEU A 271 -21.26 -5.69 -10.59
N ILE A 272 -22.42 -5.47 -11.21
CA ILE A 272 -23.55 -6.38 -11.20
C ILE A 272 -23.74 -6.91 -12.62
N ASP A 273 -24.04 -8.19 -12.76
CA ASP A 273 -24.58 -8.75 -14.00
C ASP A 273 -25.98 -8.16 -14.24
N GLN A 274 -26.09 -7.24 -15.22
CA GLN A 274 -27.32 -6.51 -15.50
C GLN A 274 -28.48 -7.44 -15.86
N GLU A 275 -28.24 -8.46 -16.69
CA GLU A 275 -29.28 -9.39 -17.12
C GLU A 275 -29.80 -10.20 -15.92
N ALA A 276 -28.89 -10.69 -15.09
CA ALA A 276 -29.24 -11.41 -13.87
C ALA A 276 -30.07 -10.55 -12.90
N LEU A 277 -29.75 -9.26 -12.77
CA LEU A 277 -30.49 -8.35 -11.89
C LEU A 277 -31.88 -8.04 -12.44
N LEU A 278 -32.01 -7.75 -13.74
CA LEU A 278 -33.30 -7.52 -14.39
C LEU A 278 -34.24 -8.72 -14.21
N GLU A 279 -33.75 -9.93 -14.48
CA GLU A 279 -34.51 -11.16 -14.26
C GLU A 279 -34.92 -11.32 -12.79
N THR A 280 -33.99 -11.11 -11.86
CA THR A 280 -34.25 -11.22 -10.40
C THR A 280 -35.37 -10.27 -9.95
N LEU A 281 -35.37 -9.03 -10.45
CA LEU A 281 -36.36 -8.00 -10.12
C LEU A 281 -37.71 -8.27 -10.80
N LYS A 282 -37.71 -8.65 -12.09
CA LYS A 282 -38.93 -9.05 -12.81
C LYS A 282 -39.62 -10.27 -12.19
N GLU A 283 -38.85 -11.20 -11.65
CA GLU A 283 -39.38 -12.39 -10.98
C GLU A 283 -39.80 -12.13 -9.52
N GLY A 284 -39.47 -10.97 -8.93
CA GLY A 284 -39.83 -10.68 -7.54
C GLY A 284 -38.93 -11.39 -6.52
N LYS A 285 -37.72 -11.83 -6.90
CA LYS A 285 -36.84 -12.65 -6.06
C LYS A 285 -36.21 -11.89 -4.90
N ILE A 286 -36.09 -10.57 -5.00
CA ILE A 286 -35.70 -9.65 -3.92
C ILE A 286 -36.71 -8.51 -3.82
N ARG A 287 -36.76 -7.79 -2.70
CA ARG A 287 -37.76 -6.73 -2.49
C ARG A 287 -37.50 -5.50 -3.35
N GLY A 288 -36.27 -5.24 -3.76
CA GLY A 288 -36.01 -4.14 -4.68
C GLY A 288 -34.55 -3.79 -4.87
N ALA A 289 -34.31 -2.85 -5.78
CA ALA A 289 -33.00 -2.29 -6.04
C ALA A 289 -33.04 -0.76 -6.18
N ALA A 290 -32.01 -0.08 -5.69
CA ALA A 290 -31.79 1.34 -5.95
C ALA A 290 -30.45 1.55 -6.66
N LEU A 291 -30.48 2.12 -7.86
CA LEU A 291 -29.32 2.26 -8.74
C LEU A 291 -29.08 3.72 -9.09
N ASP A 292 -27.87 4.21 -8.85
CA ASP A 292 -27.40 5.51 -9.36
C ASP A 292 -26.53 5.36 -10.62
N VAL A 293 -26.14 4.13 -10.97
CA VAL A 293 -25.13 3.85 -11.99
C VAL A 293 -25.58 2.69 -12.88
N PHE A 294 -25.19 2.73 -14.15
CA PHE A 294 -25.64 1.80 -15.20
C PHE A 294 -24.46 1.33 -16.07
N ASP A 295 -24.68 0.25 -16.84
CA ASP A 295 -23.65 -0.26 -17.77
C ASP A 295 -23.42 0.67 -18.95
N VAL A 296 -24.51 1.28 -19.42
CA VAL A 296 -24.54 2.31 -20.46
C VAL A 296 -25.08 3.58 -19.85
N GLU A 297 -24.25 4.62 -19.85
CA GLU A 297 -24.58 5.95 -19.38
C GLU A 297 -24.29 6.96 -20.50
N PRO A 298 -25.22 7.88 -20.81
CA PRO A 298 -26.56 8.04 -20.21
C PRO A 298 -27.49 6.85 -20.47
N LEU A 299 -28.46 6.64 -19.58
CA LEU A 299 -29.41 5.53 -19.69
C LEU A 299 -30.28 5.69 -20.95
N PRO A 300 -30.24 4.73 -21.91
CA PRO A 300 -31.01 4.81 -23.16
C PRO A 300 -32.52 5.01 -22.91
N ALA A 301 -33.20 5.69 -23.83
CA ALA A 301 -34.63 6.02 -23.71
C ALA A 301 -35.54 4.78 -23.74
N ASP A 302 -35.11 3.73 -24.43
CA ASP A 302 -35.75 2.42 -24.58
C ASP A 302 -35.21 1.39 -23.58
N SER A 303 -34.36 1.81 -22.63
CA SER A 303 -33.81 0.92 -21.61
C SER A 303 -34.90 0.31 -20.74
N GLU A 304 -34.80 -1.00 -20.52
CA GLU A 304 -35.74 -1.76 -19.68
C GLU A 304 -35.81 -1.22 -18.24
N TRP A 305 -34.73 -0.60 -17.76
CA TRP A 305 -34.69 0.07 -16.45
C TRP A 305 -35.77 1.15 -16.30
N ARG A 306 -36.31 1.69 -17.40
CA ARG A 306 -37.34 2.74 -17.37
C ARG A 306 -38.77 2.20 -17.18
N THR A 307 -38.97 0.89 -17.08
CA THR A 307 -40.31 0.33 -16.80
C THR A 307 -40.78 0.70 -15.39
N THR A 308 -42.10 0.74 -15.21
CA THR A 308 -42.76 0.82 -13.90
C THR A 308 -43.32 -0.53 -13.45
N GLU A 309 -43.32 -1.54 -14.34
CA GLU A 309 -43.86 -2.89 -14.09
C GLU A 309 -42.77 -3.81 -13.55
N TRP A 310 -42.51 -3.73 -12.23
CA TRP A 310 -41.52 -4.57 -11.56
C TRP A 310 -42.16 -5.72 -10.77
N GLY A 311 -41.65 -6.94 -10.97
CA GLY A 311 -42.07 -8.16 -10.25
C GLY A 311 -43.42 -8.74 -10.69
N LYS A 312 -43.57 -10.07 -10.66
CA LYS A 312 -44.90 -10.71 -10.70
C LYS A 312 -45.70 -10.28 -9.45
N ASN A 313 -46.80 -9.54 -9.64
CA ASN A 313 -47.64 -8.97 -8.58
C ASN A 313 -46.98 -7.88 -7.71
N GLY A 314 -46.00 -7.11 -8.23
CA GLY A 314 -45.46 -5.94 -7.51
C GLY A 314 -44.53 -6.24 -6.33
N ARG A 315 -43.87 -7.42 -6.31
CA ARG A 315 -43.01 -7.83 -5.19
C ARG A 315 -41.64 -7.13 -5.16
N SER A 316 -41.17 -6.62 -6.30
CA SER A 316 -39.92 -5.86 -6.39
C SER A 316 -40.20 -4.40 -6.72
N GLU A 317 -39.45 -3.49 -6.11
CA GLU A 317 -39.49 -2.06 -6.40
C GLU A 317 -38.11 -1.58 -6.88
N VAL A 318 -38.08 -0.70 -7.87
CA VAL A 318 -36.83 -0.15 -8.43
C VAL A 318 -36.83 1.37 -8.31
N LEU A 319 -35.77 1.90 -7.72
CA LEU A 319 -35.51 3.34 -7.61
C LEU A 319 -34.26 3.69 -8.40
N LEU A 320 -34.35 4.66 -9.30
CA LEU A 320 -33.24 5.07 -10.15
C LEU A 320 -32.86 6.53 -9.90
N SER A 321 -31.57 6.82 -9.95
CA SER A 321 -31.05 8.19 -10.06
C SER A 321 -29.98 8.29 -11.16
N PRO A 322 -29.84 9.45 -11.83
CA PRO A 322 -29.04 9.56 -13.04
C PRO A 322 -27.56 9.89 -12.74
N HIS A 323 -26.86 9.03 -12.01
CA HIS A 323 -25.45 9.17 -11.65
C HIS A 323 -25.13 10.50 -10.96
N MET A 324 -25.86 10.76 -9.88
CA MET A 324 -25.82 12.01 -9.13
C MET A 324 -25.09 11.88 -7.78
N GLY A 325 -24.40 10.77 -7.51
CA GLY A 325 -23.61 10.60 -6.28
C GLY A 325 -22.62 11.74 -6.01
N TYR A 326 -22.03 12.33 -7.04
CA TYR A 326 -21.15 13.50 -6.92
C TYR A 326 -21.80 14.82 -7.33
N GLY A 327 -23.08 14.79 -7.72
CA GLY A 327 -23.81 15.87 -8.38
C GLY A 327 -24.30 16.96 -7.43
N VAL A 328 -23.37 17.58 -6.70
CA VAL A 328 -23.61 18.69 -5.78
C VAL A 328 -23.03 19.97 -6.39
N GLU A 329 -23.79 21.06 -6.34
CA GLU A 329 -23.46 22.32 -7.03
C GLU A 329 -22.10 22.86 -6.63
N GLU A 330 -21.80 22.93 -5.32
CA GLU A 330 -20.51 23.40 -4.80
C GLU A 330 -19.35 22.49 -5.26
N TYR A 331 -19.62 21.19 -5.38
CA TYR A 331 -18.62 20.19 -5.76
C TYR A 331 -18.27 20.28 -7.24
N ILE A 332 -19.29 20.31 -8.10
CA ILE A 332 -19.11 20.47 -9.55
C ILE A 332 -18.58 21.88 -9.86
N GLY A 333 -19.12 22.90 -9.21
CA GLY A 333 -18.66 24.29 -9.33
C GLY A 333 -17.17 24.43 -9.00
N GLY A 334 -16.74 23.87 -7.87
CA GLY A 334 -15.32 23.88 -7.47
C GLY A 334 -14.40 23.07 -8.39
N MET A 335 -14.92 22.05 -9.11
CA MET A 335 -14.16 21.39 -10.17
C MET A 335 -13.97 22.29 -11.39
N TYR A 336 -15.03 22.97 -11.83
CA TYR A 336 -14.91 23.92 -12.94
C TYR A 336 -14.03 25.12 -12.60
N ASP A 337 -14.10 25.63 -11.37
CA ASP A 337 -13.19 26.68 -10.89
C ASP A 337 -11.72 26.27 -11.06
N GLN A 338 -11.38 25.02 -10.71
CA GLN A 338 -10.02 24.51 -10.92
C GLN A 338 -9.65 24.33 -12.40
N ASN A 339 -10.58 23.86 -13.24
CA ASN A 339 -10.34 23.77 -14.67
C ASN A 339 -10.13 25.15 -15.32
N VAL A 340 -10.86 26.18 -14.86
CA VAL A 340 -10.64 27.58 -15.27
C VAL A 340 -9.23 28.01 -14.92
N VAL A 341 -8.79 27.78 -13.68
CA VAL A 341 -7.44 28.11 -13.25
C VAL A 341 -6.38 27.38 -14.09
N ASN A 342 -6.61 26.11 -14.45
CA ASN A 342 -5.72 25.39 -15.38
C ASN A 342 -5.67 26.01 -16.76
N LEU A 343 -6.82 26.38 -17.30
CA LEU A 343 -6.87 27.02 -18.60
C LEU A 343 -6.13 28.36 -18.58
N GLU A 344 -6.28 29.16 -17.53
CA GLU A 344 -5.51 30.40 -17.35
C GLU A 344 -4.01 30.16 -17.32
N ARG A 345 -3.56 29.16 -16.55
CA ARG A 345 -2.14 28.80 -16.50
C ARG A 345 -1.62 28.32 -17.86
N TYR A 346 -2.39 27.50 -18.56
CA TYR A 346 -2.06 27.05 -19.91
C TYR A 346 -1.89 28.24 -20.87
N LEU A 347 -2.83 29.19 -20.85
CA LEU A 347 -2.79 30.40 -21.66
C LEU A 347 -1.57 31.29 -21.35
N GLU A 348 -1.04 31.21 -20.13
CA GLU A 348 0.12 31.97 -19.66
C GLU A 348 1.45 31.20 -19.79
N GLY A 349 1.42 29.97 -20.31
CA GLY A 349 2.62 29.11 -20.39
C GLY A 349 3.14 28.66 -19.02
N LYS A 350 2.27 28.63 -18.00
CA LYS A 350 2.57 28.17 -16.65
C LYS A 350 2.21 26.69 -16.47
N GLU A 351 2.83 26.06 -15.49
CA GLU A 351 2.51 24.69 -15.07
C GLU A 351 1.06 24.57 -14.56
N LEU A 352 0.36 23.46 -14.85
CA LEU A 352 -1.06 23.26 -14.49
C LEU A 352 -1.24 22.72 -13.06
N LEU A 353 -2.46 22.74 -12.49
CA LEU A 353 -2.82 22.23 -11.16
C LEU A 353 -4.08 21.31 -11.12
N PRO A 354 -4.13 20.33 -10.23
CA PRO A 354 -2.98 19.56 -9.82
C PRO A 354 -2.32 19.00 -11.09
N THR A 355 -1.09 19.41 -11.39
CA THR A 355 -0.14 18.37 -11.73
C THR A 355 -0.26 17.39 -10.58
N MET A 356 -0.55 16.12 -10.89
CA MET A 356 -0.24 15.06 -9.93
C MET A 356 1.13 15.42 -9.42
N ALA A 357 1.26 15.85 -8.16
CA ALA A 357 2.56 16.21 -7.61
C ALA A 357 3.47 15.07 -7.97
N GLU A 358 4.34 15.33 -8.96
CA GLU A 358 4.92 14.23 -9.69
C GLU A 358 5.77 13.52 -8.68
N LEU A 359 5.59 12.20 -8.58
CA LEU A 359 6.45 11.43 -7.72
C LEU A 359 7.83 11.47 -8.37
N THR A 360 8.65 12.42 -7.97
CA THR A 360 10.02 12.52 -8.43
C THR A 360 10.84 11.55 -7.59
N ILE A 361 11.49 10.60 -8.24
CA ILE A 361 12.48 9.73 -7.60
C ILE A 361 13.84 10.19 -8.09
N ARG A 362 14.72 10.51 -7.14
CA ARG A 362 16.12 10.88 -7.42
C ARG A 362 17.06 10.17 -6.47
N SER A 363 18.34 10.16 -6.81
CA SER A 363 19.39 9.74 -5.89
C SER A 363 19.31 10.53 -4.58
N TYR A 364 19.48 9.81 -3.48
CA TYR A 364 19.69 10.37 -2.15
C TYR A 364 20.99 11.19 -2.13
N ASP A 365 20.91 12.35 -1.51
CA ASP A 365 22.03 13.24 -1.28
C ASP A 365 22.17 13.48 0.23
N ASN A 366 23.33 13.13 0.80
CA ASN A 366 23.52 13.12 2.24
C ASN A 366 23.31 14.51 2.86
N ASP A 367 23.87 15.53 2.22
CA ASP A 367 23.89 16.91 2.74
C ASP A 367 22.47 17.51 2.80
N SER A 368 21.62 17.17 1.83
CA SER A 368 20.25 17.71 1.73
C SER A 368 19.15 16.82 2.30
N ASP A 369 19.35 15.50 2.36
CA ASP A 369 18.28 14.55 2.72
C ASP A 369 18.42 13.90 4.10
N ALA A 370 19.63 13.83 4.69
CA ALA A 370 19.90 13.00 5.88
C ALA A 370 18.94 13.29 7.05
N ALA A 371 18.66 14.57 7.34
CA ALA A 371 17.74 14.96 8.41
C ALA A 371 16.30 14.47 8.16
N ASN A 372 15.82 14.59 6.92
CA ASN A 372 14.47 14.17 6.54
C ASN A 372 14.35 12.64 6.51
N VAL A 373 15.38 11.94 6.04
CA VAL A 373 15.45 10.47 6.08
C VAL A 373 15.47 9.96 7.53
N SER A 374 16.21 10.60 8.43
CA SER A 374 16.20 10.24 9.85
C SER A 374 14.82 10.45 10.48
N THR A 375 14.12 11.54 10.13
CA THR A 375 12.76 11.80 10.61
C THR A 375 11.78 10.75 10.08
N LEU A 376 11.88 10.43 8.78
CA LEU A 376 11.08 9.39 8.14
C LEU A 376 11.30 8.03 8.83
N TRP A 377 12.55 7.67 9.12
CA TRP A 377 12.89 6.43 9.83
C TRP A 377 12.18 6.37 11.19
N GLN A 378 12.32 7.40 12.01
CA GLN A 378 11.72 7.44 13.36
C GLN A 378 10.20 7.32 13.33
N ASN A 379 9.55 7.95 12.34
CA ASN A 379 8.10 7.89 12.18
C ASN A 379 7.62 6.54 11.61
N THR A 380 8.43 5.90 10.76
CA THR A 380 8.04 4.64 10.08
C THR A 380 8.38 3.41 10.91
N PHE A 381 9.48 3.44 11.66
CA PHE A 381 10.03 2.32 12.42
C PHE A 381 10.31 2.71 13.88
N PRO A 382 9.31 3.22 14.64
CA PRO A 382 9.52 3.68 16.02
C PRO A 382 10.04 2.59 16.97
N GLN A 383 9.77 1.31 16.67
CA GLN A 383 10.25 0.15 17.42
C GLN A 383 11.70 -0.26 17.09
N TYR A 384 12.34 0.40 16.10
CA TYR A 384 13.72 0.17 15.69
C TYR A 384 14.53 1.48 15.80
N PRO A 385 14.78 2.00 17.02
CA PRO A 385 15.45 3.28 17.19
C PRO A 385 16.90 3.21 16.69
N ILE A 386 17.29 4.22 15.91
CA ILE A 386 18.69 4.45 15.48
C ILE A 386 18.95 5.96 15.59
N SER A 387 20.14 6.34 16.08
CA SER A 387 20.51 7.76 16.12
C SER A 387 20.73 8.30 14.69
N PRO A 388 20.40 9.58 14.41
CA PRO A 388 20.62 10.17 13.10
C PRO A 388 22.07 9.99 12.59
N GLN A 389 23.06 10.15 13.49
CA GLN A 389 24.48 10.02 13.16
C GLN A 389 24.87 8.57 12.81
N HIS A 390 24.27 7.57 13.48
CA HIS A 390 24.54 6.17 13.15
C HIS A 390 23.88 5.78 11.83
N LEU A 391 22.66 6.24 11.58
CA LEU A 391 21.97 6.03 10.31
C LEU A 391 22.76 6.63 9.13
N GLU A 392 23.21 7.88 9.26
CA GLU A 392 24.04 8.56 8.26
C GLU A 392 25.36 7.79 7.99
N LYS A 393 26.01 7.31 9.05
CA LYS A 393 27.20 6.47 8.93
C LYS A 393 26.89 5.17 8.18
N LEU A 394 25.77 4.49 8.46
CA LEU A 394 25.39 3.27 7.75
C LEU A 394 25.06 3.52 6.27
N LEU A 395 24.41 4.63 5.94
CA LEU A 395 24.11 5.01 4.55
C LEU A 395 25.38 5.38 3.76
N SER A 396 26.42 5.85 4.43
CA SER A 396 27.73 6.10 3.82
C SER A 396 28.66 4.88 3.79
N LEU A 397 28.31 3.80 4.50
CA LEU A 397 29.06 2.54 4.46
C LEU A 397 28.67 1.73 3.21
N SER A 398 29.68 1.35 2.42
CA SER A 398 29.62 0.51 1.21
C SER A 398 29.16 1.20 -0.09
N ILE A 399 29.18 0.44 -1.20
CA ILE A 399 28.79 0.91 -2.53
C ILE A 399 27.28 0.66 -2.68
N GLY A 400 26.48 1.65 -2.32
CA GLY A 400 25.02 1.65 -2.46
C GLY A 400 24.52 2.75 -3.38
N SER A 401 23.33 2.58 -3.94
CA SER A 401 22.62 3.64 -4.68
C SER A 401 21.26 3.83 -4.02
N HIS A 402 21.17 4.86 -3.18
CA HIS A 402 19.98 5.13 -2.38
C HIS A 402 19.10 6.14 -3.10
N PHE A 403 17.79 6.07 -2.89
CA PHE A 403 16.85 6.93 -3.59
C PHE A 403 15.83 7.53 -2.63
N VAL A 404 15.46 8.77 -2.89
CA VAL A 404 14.37 9.47 -2.21
C VAL A 404 13.21 9.68 -3.17
N ALA A 405 12.00 9.59 -2.65
CA ALA A 405 10.78 9.92 -3.37
C ALA A 405 10.23 11.24 -2.86
N LEU A 406 9.96 12.17 -3.77
CA LEU A 406 9.48 13.50 -3.46
C LEU A 406 8.14 13.79 -4.12
N ILE A 407 7.36 14.64 -3.46
CA ILE A 407 6.14 15.27 -3.98
C ILE A 407 6.30 16.76 -3.66
N GLU A 408 6.25 17.62 -4.69
CA GLU A 408 6.44 19.08 -4.52
C GLU A 408 7.74 19.42 -3.75
N ASN A 409 8.83 18.73 -4.06
CA ASN A 409 10.13 18.82 -3.37
C ASN A 409 10.14 18.44 -1.87
N LYS A 410 9.03 17.88 -1.34
CA LYS A 410 9.00 17.30 0.01
C LYS A 410 9.33 15.82 -0.06
N LEU A 411 10.29 15.37 0.74
CA LEU A 411 10.64 13.96 0.87
C LEU A 411 9.48 13.22 1.53
N ILE A 412 8.89 12.28 0.79
CA ILE A 412 7.79 11.43 1.27
C ILE A 412 8.19 9.96 1.42
N GLY A 413 9.36 9.58 0.88
CA GLY A 413 9.81 8.20 0.84
C GLY A 413 11.31 8.07 0.68
N PHE A 414 11.84 6.95 1.10
CA PHE A 414 13.27 6.63 1.03
C PHE A 414 13.46 5.13 0.82
N CYS A 415 14.45 4.78 0.01
CA CYS A 415 14.96 3.42 -0.07
C CYS A 415 16.48 3.39 -0.08
N ALA A 416 17.03 2.43 0.66
CA ALA A 416 18.47 2.17 0.70
C ALA A 416 18.75 0.84 -0.01
N THR A 417 19.67 0.87 -0.96
CA THR A 417 20.15 -0.31 -1.67
C THR A 417 21.65 -0.48 -1.49
N TYR A 418 22.12 -1.72 -1.46
CA TYR A 418 23.54 -2.04 -1.34
C TYR A 418 23.93 -3.19 -2.26
N ARG A 419 25.21 -3.19 -2.66
CA ARG A 419 25.87 -4.37 -3.22
C ARG A 419 26.41 -5.24 -2.10
N GLU A 420 26.32 -6.57 -2.23
CA GLU A 420 27.08 -7.48 -1.35
C GLU A 420 28.59 -7.19 -1.47
N PRO A 421 29.27 -6.69 -0.42
CA PRO A 421 30.68 -6.32 -0.55
C PRO A 421 31.63 -7.52 -0.45
N LEU A 422 31.14 -8.68 -0.02
CA LEU A 422 31.97 -9.83 0.41
C LEU A 422 31.93 -11.04 -0.55
N LYS A 423 31.26 -10.92 -1.71
CA LYS A 423 31.17 -11.97 -2.74
C LYS A 423 31.31 -11.35 -4.13
N ASP A 424 31.71 -12.15 -5.12
CA ASP A 424 31.61 -11.79 -6.53
C ASP A 424 30.13 -11.71 -6.96
N GLY A 425 29.50 -10.58 -6.62
CA GLY A 425 28.68 -9.78 -7.54
C GLY A 425 27.41 -10.35 -8.16
N GLU A 426 26.66 -11.25 -7.53
CA GLU A 426 25.38 -11.73 -8.11
C GLU A 426 24.11 -11.19 -7.43
N THR A 427 24.20 -10.57 -6.25
CA THR A 427 23.03 -10.15 -5.46
C THR A 427 23.07 -8.68 -5.07
N GLY A 428 22.00 -7.96 -5.41
CA GLY A 428 21.67 -6.63 -4.90
C GLY A 428 20.74 -6.72 -3.70
N TYR A 429 20.90 -5.80 -2.75
CA TYR A 429 20.10 -5.74 -1.54
C TYR A 429 19.22 -4.49 -1.51
N LEU A 430 17.95 -4.68 -1.16
CA LEU A 430 17.03 -3.61 -0.77
C LEU A 430 16.92 -3.61 0.75
N ALA A 431 17.73 -2.79 1.40
CA ALA A 431 17.87 -2.76 2.86
C ALA A 431 16.70 -2.06 3.56
N ILE A 432 16.23 -0.96 2.96
CA ILE A 432 15.19 -0.09 3.52
C ILE A 432 14.22 0.27 2.40
N LEU A 433 12.93 0.21 2.70
CA LEU A 433 11.88 0.86 1.92
C LEU A 433 10.88 1.48 2.90
N ALA A 434 10.80 2.81 2.90
CA ALA A 434 9.95 3.57 3.81
C ALA A 434 9.16 4.63 3.04
N ILE A 435 7.88 4.77 3.39
CA ILE A 435 6.97 5.81 2.88
C ILE A 435 6.24 6.41 4.07
N GLN A 436 6.15 7.74 4.13
CA GLN A 436 5.37 8.47 5.14
C GLN A 436 3.92 7.97 5.16
N SER A 437 3.35 7.81 6.36
CA SER A 437 2.06 7.16 6.59
C SER A 437 0.92 7.70 5.71
N GLU A 438 0.82 9.00 5.59
CA GLU A 438 -0.17 9.74 4.82
C GLU A 438 -0.01 9.57 3.30
N PHE A 439 1.15 9.06 2.84
CA PHE A 439 1.44 8.75 1.44
C PHE A 439 1.42 7.24 1.14
N GLN A 440 1.20 6.39 2.15
CA GLN A 440 1.06 4.95 1.94
C GLN A 440 -0.24 4.59 1.20
N SER A 441 -0.29 3.38 0.62
CA SER A 441 -1.43 2.87 -0.16
C SER A 441 -1.84 3.71 -1.39
N LYS A 442 -1.02 4.69 -1.80
CA LYS A 442 -1.24 5.54 -2.98
C LYS A 442 -0.41 5.13 -4.21
N GLY A 443 0.39 4.08 -4.09
CA GLY A 443 1.26 3.55 -5.16
C GLY A 443 2.71 4.06 -5.13
N HIS A 444 3.04 5.01 -4.25
CA HIS A 444 4.39 5.60 -4.16
C HIS A 444 5.46 4.57 -3.78
N GLY A 445 5.17 3.67 -2.82
CA GLY A 445 6.08 2.57 -2.46
C GLY A 445 6.34 1.60 -3.62
N THR A 446 5.35 1.34 -4.48
CA THR A 446 5.54 0.51 -5.69
C THR A 446 6.53 1.19 -6.63
N LYS A 447 6.31 2.47 -6.96
CA LYS A 447 7.16 3.21 -7.89
C LYS A 447 8.59 3.34 -7.39
N LEU A 448 8.77 3.59 -6.08
CA LEU A 448 10.09 3.65 -5.47
C LEU A 448 10.79 2.29 -5.49
N LEU A 449 10.06 1.20 -5.22
CA LEU A 449 10.58 -0.16 -5.35
C LEU A 449 11.00 -0.48 -6.79
N GLU A 450 10.14 -0.20 -7.77
CA GLU A 450 10.40 -0.46 -9.19
C GLU A 450 11.66 0.27 -9.65
N HIS A 451 11.82 1.55 -9.29
CA HIS A 451 13.03 2.31 -9.59
C HIS A 451 14.29 1.70 -8.97
N ALA A 452 14.22 1.30 -7.69
CA ALA A 452 15.35 0.67 -7.01
C ALA A 452 15.71 -0.70 -7.62
N ILE A 453 14.71 -1.50 -7.98
CA ILE A 453 14.89 -2.80 -8.65
C ILE A 453 15.51 -2.61 -10.02
N GLU A 454 15.00 -1.68 -10.85
CA GLU A 454 15.53 -1.42 -12.18
C GLU A 454 17.01 -1.03 -12.11
N HIS A 455 17.39 -0.24 -11.09
CA HIS A 455 18.78 0.08 -10.84
C HIS A 455 19.62 -1.14 -10.43
N LEU A 456 19.12 -1.98 -9.52
CA LEU A 456 19.82 -3.18 -9.06
C LEU A 456 19.98 -4.23 -10.17
N CYS A 457 18.94 -4.54 -10.93
CA CYS A 457 18.97 -5.55 -12.00
C CYS A 457 19.92 -5.18 -13.15
N LYS A 458 20.30 -3.90 -13.32
CA LYS A 458 21.38 -3.52 -14.26
C LYS A 458 22.73 -4.15 -13.91
N SER A 459 22.95 -4.46 -12.64
CA SER A 459 24.25 -4.90 -12.12
C SER A 459 24.22 -6.26 -11.42
N PHE A 460 23.03 -6.81 -11.10
CA PHE A 460 22.88 -8.01 -10.30
C PHE A 460 21.87 -8.99 -10.91
N LYS A 461 22.13 -10.29 -10.76
CA LYS A 461 21.26 -11.37 -11.23
C LYS A 461 20.09 -11.67 -10.29
N GLN A 462 20.14 -11.14 -9.07
CA GLN A 462 19.14 -11.38 -8.04
C GLN A 462 19.04 -10.17 -7.12
N VAL A 463 17.83 -9.90 -6.62
CA VAL A 463 17.55 -8.89 -5.61
C VAL A 463 17.00 -9.55 -4.35
N LYS A 464 17.53 -9.19 -3.19
CA LYS A 464 17.04 -9.64 -1.88
C LYS A 464 16.54 -8.46 -1.05
N VAL A 465 15.44 -8.66 -0.35
CA VAL A 465 14.96 -7.70 0.66
C VAL A 465 15.69 -7.97 1.98
N GLY A 466 16.18 -6.90 2.61
CA GLY A 466 17.16 -6.95 3.70
C GLY A 466 18.55 -6.53 3.21
N SER A 467 19.56 -6.69 4.05
CA SER A 467 20.95 -6.38 3.69
C SER A 467 21.95 -7.28 4.40
N SER A 468 23.20 -7.35 3.91
CA SER A 468 24.29 -8.10 4.56
C SER A 468 25.18 -7.22 5.42
N ILE A 469 26.04 -6.38 4.84
CA ILE A 469 26.78 -5.32 5.53
C ILE A 469 26.79 -4.08 4.61
N PRO A 470 26.32 -2.90 5.07
CA PRO A 470 25.73 -2.63 6.39
C PRO A 470 24.44 -3.43 6.62
N ARG A 471 24.27 -3.97 7.83
CA ARG A 471 23.15 -4.82 8.25
C ARG A 471 22.10 -3.95 8.93
N PHE A 472 20.99 -3.70 8.25
CA PHE A 472 19.76 -3.24 8.89
C PHE A 472 19.01 -4.49 9.38
N TRP A 473 18.16 -5.05 8.53
CA TRP A 473 17.50 -6.32 8.78
C TRP A 473 17.99 -7.41 7.81
N PRO A 474 18.02 -8.69 8.22
CA PRO A 474 18.32 -9.80 7.33
C PRO A 474 17.15 -10.15 6.38
N GLY A 475 15.96 -9.63 6.66
CA GLY A 475 14.74 -9.77 5.87
C GLY A 475 13.69 -8.79 6.37
N VAL A 476 12.41 -8.98 6.03
CA VAL A 476 11.32 -8.13 6.53
C VAL A 476 10.92 -8.59 7.93
N PRO A 477 10.94 -7.71 8.95
CA PRO A 477 10.55 -8.08 10.30
C PRO A 477 9.09 -8.56 10.39
N THR A 478 8.86 -9.59 11.21
CA THR A 478 7.52 -10.18 11.40
C THR A 478 6.62 -9.36 12.32
N ASP A 479 7.20 -8.43 13.08
CA ASP A 479 6.48 -7.47 13.94
C ASP A 479 6.02 -6.21 13.18
N LEU A 480 6.32 -6.09 11.88
CA LEU A 480 5.68 -5.13 10.98
C LEU A 480 4.32 -5.63 10.49
N ASN A 481 3.48 -4.71 10.00
CA ASN A 481 2.16 -5.06 9.48
C ASN A 481 2.23 -6.12 8.39
N ILE A 482 1.30 -7.09 8.41
CA ILE A 482 1.27 -8.17 7.41
C ILE A 482 1.15 -7.64 5.98
N LYS A 483 0.53 -6.46 5.78
CA LYS A 483 0.45 -5.76 4.49
C LYS A 483 1.83 -5.42 3.94
N ASP A 484 2.76 -4.99 4.80
CA ASP A 484 4.12 -4.60 4.43
C ASP A 484 4.97 -5.84 4.15
N GLN A 485 4.69 -6.95 4.85
CA GLN A 485 5.31 -8.24 4.55
C GLN A 485 4.82 -8.81 3.20
N GLU A 486 3.51 -8.77 2.94
CA GLU A 486 2.91 -9.25 1.68
C GLU A 486 3.16 -8.32 0.49
N PHE A 487 3.59 -7.08 0.74
CA PHE A 487 3.84 -6.08 -0.29
C PHE A 487 4.81 -6.60 -1.35
N PHE A 488 5.87 -7.30 -0.93
CA PHE A 488 6.90 -7.86 -1.81
C PHE A 488 6.40 -9.07 -2.60
N VAL A 489 5.61 -9.95 -1.98
CA VAL A 489 5.00 -11.13 -2.66
C VAL A 489 4.12 -10.68 -3.83
N LYS A 490 3.32 -9.64 -3.62
CA LYS A 490 2.45 -9.06 -4.66
C LYS A 490 3.23 -8.39 -5.81
N ARG A 491 4.54 -8.26 -5.68
CA ARG A 491 5.46 -7.61 -6.64
C ARG A 491 6.55 -8.56 -7.13
N GLY A 492 6.29 -9.87 -7.09
CA GLY A 492 7.13 -10.87 -7.73
C GLY A 492 8.24 -11.46 -6.86
N PHE A 493 8.38 -11.03 -5.61
CA PHE A 493 9.35 -11.66 -4.70
C PHE A 493 8.83 -13.00 -4.20
N ARG A 494 9.71 -13.99 -4.18
CA ARG A 494 9.49 -15.31 -3.59
C ARG A 494 9.95 -15.30 -2.14
N GLU A 495 9.18 -15.94 -1.27
CA GLU A 495 9.56 -16.12 0.13
C GLU A 495 10.68 -17.17 0.25
N GLY A 496 11.70 -16.83 1.01
CA GLY A 496 12.84 -17.68 1.34
C GLY A 496 12.77 -18.24 2.75
N THR A 497 13.90 -18.75 3.23
CA THR A 497 14.01 -19.30 4.60
C THR A 497 13.87 -18.18 5.61
N LYS A 498 12.94 -18.35 6.56
CA LYS A 498 12.81 -17.45 7.72
C LYS A 498 14.09 -17.45 8.54
N CYS A 499 14.40 -16.33 9.16
CA CYS A 499 15.52 -16.23 10.10
C CYS A 499 15.12 -15.41 11.31
N LYS A 500 15.96 -15.45 12.34
CA LYS A 500 15.75 -14.75 13.60
C LYS A 500 17.05 -14.16 14.12
N ASP A 501 16.94 -13.07 14.83
CA ASP A 501 18.02 -12.48 15.61
C ASP A 501 17.84 -12.90 17.06
N LEU A 502 18.95 -13.14 17.75
CA LEU A 502 18.94 -13.63 19.13
C LEU A 502 19.71 -12.69 20.05
N TYR A 503 19.28 -12.63 21.30
CA TYR A 503 19.95 -11.86 22.35
C TYR A 503 20.05 -12.65 23.65
N GLN A 504 21.19 -12.50 24.34
CA GLN A 504 21.44 -13.06 25.66
C GLN A 504 22.07 -12.01 26.58
N PRO A 505 21.41 -11.59 27.67
CA PRO A 505 22.03 -10.76 28.70
C PRO A 505 23.19 -11.50 29.37
N LEU A 506 24.35 -10.86 29.46
CA LEU A 506 25.54 -11.45 30.10
C LEU A 506 25.42 -11.51 31.63
N SER A 507 24.62 -10.61 32.23
CA SER A 507 24.34 -10.59 33.67
C SER A 507 23.67 -11.89 34.17
N THR A 508 22.93 -12.56 33.29
CA THR A 508 22.22 -13.82 33.60
C THR A 508 22.88 -15.05 32.95
N PHE A 509 23.96 -14.84 32.19
CA PHE A 509 24.61 -15.91 31.45
C PHE A 509 25.48 -16.77 32.38
N LYS A 510 25.22 -18.08 32.33
CA LYS A 510 26.10 -19.11 32.89
C LYS A 510 26.30 -20.17 31.81
N ALA A 511 27.54 -20.39 31.39
CA ALA A 511 27.83 -21.41 30.39
C ALA A 511 27.34 -22.78 30.88
N PRO A 512 26.53 -23.49 30.09
CA PRO A 512 26.11 -24.84 30.46
C PRO A 512 27.33 -25.77 30.37
N GLN A 513 27.87 -26.17 31.52
CA GLN A 513 29.13 -26.91 31.62
C GLN A 513 29.14 -28.18 30.76
N TYR A 514 28.01 -28.90 30.69
CA TYR A 514 27.88 -30.12 29.88
C TYR A 514 28.12 -29.90 28.36
N LEU A 515 27.91 -28.67 27.84
CA LEU A 515 28.19 -28.33 26.44
C LEU A 515 29.69 -28.15 26.19
N LEU A 516 30.40 -27.55 27.15
CA LEU A 516 31.86 -27.44 27.13
C LEU A 516 32.49 -28.83 27.30
N ASP A 517 32.03 -29.60 28.29
CA ASP A 517 32.53 -30.94 28.62
C ASP A 517 32.46 -31.90 27.43
N ARG A 518 31.40 -31.80 26.62
CA ARG A 518 31.24 -32.63 25.42
C ARG A 518 32.36 -32.40 24.41
N ALA A 519 32.77 -31.15 24.21
CA ALA A 519 33.86 -30.81 23.30
C ALA A 519 35.23 -31.14 23.90
N THR A 520 35.45 -30.80 25.17
CA THR A 520 36.73 -31.05 25.86
C THR A 520 37.01 -32.54 26.04
N SER A 521 35.99 -33.37 26.27
CA SER A 521 36.11 -34.84 26.28
C SER A 521 36.55 -35.42 24.94
N SER A 522 36.40 -34.66 23.84
CA SER A 522 36.89 -35.01 22.51
C SER A 522 38.28 -34.42 22.22
N GLY A 523 38.98 -33.90 23.25
CA GLY A 523 40.29 -33.27 23.13
C GLY A 523 40.26 -31.83 22.62
N ILE A 524 39.10 -31.17 22.57
CA ILE A 524 39.02 -29.80 22.04
C ILE A 524 39.32 -28.77 23.13
N THR A 525 40.12 -27.76 22.78
CA THR A 525 40.35 -26.58 23.64
C THR A 525 39.92 -25.30 22.92
N PHE A 526 39.61 -24.25 23.67
CA PHE A 526 39.14 -22.97 23.11
C PHE A 526 40.02 -21.82 23.59
N ALA A 527 40.43 -20.93 22.69
CA ALA A 527 41.13 -19.71 23.03
C ALA A 527 40.94 -18.61 21.97
N PRO A 528 41.07 -17.32 22.34
CA PRO A 528 41.16 -16.24 21.36
C PRO A 528 42.31 -16.47 20.38
N LEU A 529 42.10 -16.11 19.11
CA LEU A 529 43.12 -16.23 18.07
C LEU A 529 44.31 -15.33 18.39
N LYS A 530 45.51 -15.87 18.19
CA LYS A 530 46.78 -15.13 18.26
C LYS A 530 47.25 -14.78 16.86
N SER A 531 48.06 -13.73 16.74
CA SER A 531 48.65 -13.31 15.46
C SER A 531 49.38 -14.45 14.72
N SER A 532 50.04 -15.36 15.43
CA SER A 532 50.73 -16.51 14.85
C SER A 532 49.83 -17.53 14.15
N GLY A 533 48.53 -17.54 14.45
CA GLY A 533 47.54 -18.42 13.81
C GLY A 533 46.68 -17.71 12.76
N ALA A 534 46.93 -16.43 12.48
CA ALA A 534 46.07 -15.60 11.66
C ALA A 534 45.98 -16.09 10.20
N ASP A 535 47.10 -16.48 9.61
CA ASP A 535 47.16 -16.96 8.22
C ASP A 535 46.40 -18.29 8.04
N GLU A 536 46.53 -19.22 9.00
CA GLU A 536 45.75 -20.46 9.00
C GLU A 536 44.25 -20.17 9.10
N CYS A 537 43.86 -19.22 9.95
CA CYS A 537 42.46 -18.83 10.09
C CYS A 537 41.91 -18.28 8.77
N ILE A 538 42.58 -17.32 8.13
CA ILE A 538 42.13 -16.74 6.86
C ILE A 538 42.04 -17.81 5.77
N THR A 539 43.08 -18.63 5.63
CA THR A 539 43.09 -19.74 4.65
C THR A 539 41.93 -20.71 4.88
N ALA A 540 41.65 -21.05 6.14
CA ALA A 540 40.54 -21.94 6.48
C ALA A 540 39.18 -21.30 6.17
N GLN A 541 39.00 -20.00 6.43
CA GLN A 541 37.75 -19.31 6.12
C GLN A 541 37.50 -19.21 4.62
N GLU A 542 38.52 -18.89 3.82
CA GLU A 542 38.39 -18.87 2.36
C GLU A 542 38.04 -20.23 1.78
N LEU A 543 38.61 -21.30 2.34
CA LEU A 543 38.40 -22.66 1.85
C LEU A 543 37.07 -23.28 2.31
N ILE A 544 36.72 -23.11 3.58
CA ILE A 544 35.62 -23.86 4.22
C ILE A 544 34.35 -23.02 4.32
N PHE A 545 34.50 -21.72 4.61
CA PHE A 545 33.40 -20.79 4.83
C PHE A 545 33.57 -19.51 4.00
N PRO A 546 33.71 -19.62 2.67
CA PRO A 546 34.00 -18.46 1.80
C PRO A 546 32.98 -17.32 1.97
N GLN A 547 31.74 -17.64 2.35
CA GLN A 547 30.69 -16.66 2.63
C GLN A 547 30.95 -15.76 3.85
N TRP A 548 31.84 -16.17 4.77
CA TRP A 548 32.19 -15.42 5.98
C TRP A 548 33.61 -14.87 5.98
N ALA A 549 34.46 -15.33 5.05
CA ALA A 549 35.87 -14.95 4.97
C ALA A 549 36.10 -13.43 4.97
N GLY A 550 35.20 -12.65 4.36
CA GLY A 550 35.26 -11.19 4.35
C GLY A 550 35.30 -10.56 5.76
N GLY A 551 34.49 -11.04 6.70
CA GLY A 551 34.49 -10.54 8.08
C GLY A 551 35.80 -10.81 8.80
N TYR A 552 36.35 -12.02 8.61
CA TYR A 552 37.65 -12.41 9.18
C TYR A 552 38.81 -11.60 8.58
N LYS A 553 38.82 -11.39 7.26
CA LYS A 553 39.82 -10.55 6.57
C LYS A 553 39.80 -9.11 7.08
N MET A 554 38.61 -8.59 7.39
CA MET A 554 38.50 -7.24 7.95
C MET A 554 39.14 -7.16 9.34
N LEU A 555 38.83 -8.09 10.25
CA LEU A 555 39.48 -8.14 11.56
C LEU A 555 41.00 -8.36 11.45
N HIS A 556 41.44 -9.19 10.51
CA HIS A 556 42.86 -9.38 10.21
C HIS A 556 43.53 -8.07 9.78
N SER A 557 42.91 -7.30 8.88
CA SER A 557 43.43 -5.99 8.43
C SER A 557 43.50 -4.96 9.57
N GLU A 558 42.61 -5.09 10.56
CA GLU A 558 42.56 -4.26 11.77
C GLU A 558 43.43 -4.80 12.91
N LYS A 559 44.09 -5.96 12.72
CA LYS A 559 44.89 -6.68 13.72
C LYS A 559 44.11 -7.05 14.99
N LEU A 560 42.79 -7.23 14.86
CA LEU A 560 41.86 -7.59 15.94
C LEU A 560 41.70 -9.11 16.05
N TYR A 561 42.80 -9.83 16.21
CA TYR A 561 42.78 -11.30 16.26
C TYR A 561 42.04 -11.82 17.50
N ASP A 562 42.15 -11.12 18.62
CA ASP A 562 41.46 -11.48 19.85
C ASP A 562 39.93 -11.31 19.75
N GLU A 563 39.38 -10.77 18.66
CA GLU A 563 37.94 -10.75 18.39
C GLU A 563 37.45 -12.02 17.67
N ILE A 564 38.30 -13.06 17.58
CA ILE A 564 38.00 -14.37 17.01
C ILE A 564 38.25 -15.45 18.07
N MET A 565 37.23 -16.23 18.40
CA MET A 565 37.36 -17.42 19.26
C MET A 565 37.64 -18.64 18.38
N VAL A 566 38.61 -19.47 18.79
CA VAL A 566 39.08 -20.62 18.02
C VAL A 566 39.01 -21.89 18.85
N ALA A 567 38.58 -22.97 18.22
CA ALA A 567 38.67 -24.32 18.74
C ALA A 567 39.92 -24.99 18.18
N PHE A 568 40.74 -25.57 19.05
CA PHE A 568 41.95 -26.30 18.70
C PHE A 568 41.78 -27.79 18.95
N ASP A 569 42.49 -28.61 18.16
CA ASP A 569 42.55 -30.05 18.34
C ASP A 569 43.31 -30.47 19.62
N GLN A 570 43.38 -31.79 19.85
CA GLN A 570 43.95 -32.40 21.07
C GLN A 570 45.38 -31.96 21.40
N ASN A 571 46.16 -31.58 20.38
CA ASN A 571 47.55 -31.16 20.55
C ASN A 571 47.70 -29.63 20.54
N GLY A 572 46.61 -28.87 20.41
CA GLY A 572 46.64 -27.41 20.27
C GLY A 572 47.28 -26.94 18.96
N SER A 573 47.50 -27.85 18.02
CA SER A 573 48.36 -27.67 16.84
C SER A 573 47.59 -27.24 15.60
N ARG A 574 46.28 -27.49 15.57
CA ARG A 574 45.42 -27.24 14.41
C ARG A 574 44.14 -26.55 14.84
N GLN A 575 43.73 -25.54 14.09
CA GLN A 575 42.44 -24.87 14.27
C GLN A 575 41.34 -25.69 13.60
N VAL A 576 40.31 -26.05 14.36
CA VAL A 576 39.21 -26.92 13.93
C VAL A 576 37.82 -26.27 14.01
N GLY A 577 37.73 -25.04 14.52
CA GLY A 577 36.51 -24.26 14.50
C GLY A 577 36.74 -22.81 14.91
N TRP A 578 35.84 -21.92 14.50
CA TRP A 578 35.97 -20.48 14.66
C TRP A 578 34.61 -19.82 14.91
N THR A 579 34.63 -18.69 15.59
CA THR A 579 33.52 -17.73 15.62
C THR A 579 34.05 -16.33 15.83
N LEU A 580 33.38 -15.33 15.26
CA LEU A 580 33.59 -13.93 15.62
C LEU A 580 32.99 -13.68 17.01
N MET A 581 33.67 -12.86 17.82
CA MET A 581 33.21 -12.38 19.13
C MET A 581 33.50 -10.88 19.26
N LEU A 582 32.70 -10.06 18.59
CA LEU A 582 32.95 -8.63 18.44
C LEU A 582 32.56 -7.86 19.70
N SER A 583 33.50 -7.08 20.20
CA SER A 583 33.35 -6.10 21.26
C SER A 583 32.77 -4.80 20.70
N PRO A 584 31.96 -4.08 21.48
CA PRO A 584 31.36 -2.84 21.03
C PRO A 584 32.39 -1.79 20.57
N GLY A 585 32.14 -1.18 19.41
CA GLY A 585 32.93 -0.07 18.87
C GLY A 585 34.36 -0.40 18.43
N LYS A 586 34.85 -1.64 18.57
CA LYS A 586 36.26 -1.96 18.26
C LYS A 586 36.57 -2.12 16.77
N SER A 587 35.68 -2.73 16.00
CA SER A 587 35.91 -3.06 14.59
C SER A 587 35.00 -2.28 13.66
N ARG A 588 35.43 -2.12 12.39
CA ARG A 588 34.52 -1.67 11.33
C ARG A 588 33.32 -2.60 11.16
N LEU A 589 33.51 -3.90 11.43
CA LEU A 589 32.44 -4.89 11.31
C LEU A 589 31.30 -4.58 12.27
N TRP A 590 31.62 -4.28 13.53
CA TRP A 590 30.62 -3.95 14.54
C TRP A 590 29.82 -2.70 14.16
N HIS A 591 30.49 -1.67 13.64
CA HIS A 591 29.83 -0.44 13.16
C HIS A 591 28.94 -0.66 11.94
N GLY A 592 29.09 -1.77 11.24
CA GLY A 592 28.25 -2.15 10.11
C GLY A 592 26.86 -2.64 10.50
N PHE A 593 26.56 -2.86 11.79
CA PHE A 593 25.25 -3.31 12.25
C PHE A 593 24.42 -2.15 12.80
N ALA A 594 23.20 -2.03 12.27
CA ALA A 594 22.26 -0.99 12.65
C ALA A 594 21.84 -1.06 14.11
N PHE A 595 21.63 -2.26 14.63
CA PHE A 595 20.95 -2.46 15.91
C PHE A 595 21.87 -2.81 17.08
N LEU A 596 23.13 -3.18 16.86
CA LEU A 596 24.06 -3.47 17.96
C LEU A 596 24.20 -2.33 18.99
N PRO A 597 24.19 -1.03 18.60
CA PRO A 597 24.21 0.04 19.59
C PRO A 597 22.96 0.13 20.48
N VAL A 598 21.81 -0.41 20.04
CA VAL A 598 20.50 -0.21 20.68
C VAL A 598 19.91 -1.48 21.31
N VAL A 599 20.33 -2.66 20.87
CA VAL A 599 19.87 -3.95 21.42
C VAL A 599 20.24 -4.06 22.89
N GLY A 600 19.30 -4.52 23.72
CA GLY A 600 19.52 -4.80 25.15
C GLY A 600 19.24 -3.64 26.12
N GLY A 601 18.89 -2.46 25.60
CA GLY A 601 18.67 -1.22 26.36
C GLY A 601 17.27 -0.98 26.92
N GLU A 602 16.34 -1.94 26.87
CA GLU A 602 14.97 -1.79 27.39
C GLU A 602 14.97 -1.71 28.94
N LYS A 603 15.36 -0.57 29.49
CA LYS A 603 15.05 -0.16 30.87
C LYS A 603 14.02 0.96 30.77
N ASP A 604 12.82 0.73 31.29
CA ASP A 604 11.81 1.73 31.58
C ASP A 604 11.53 2.78 30.49
N GLY A 605 10.98 2.33 29.35
CA GLY A 605 10.33 3.24 28.38
C GLY A 605 11.25 4.20 27.61
N GLY A 606 12.57 4.01 27.64
CA GLY A 606 13.55 4.78 26.84
C GLY A 606 14.07 4.01 25.62
N THR A 607 14.13 4.66 24.46
CA THR A 607 14.55 4.10 23.16
C THR A 607 16.05 4.29 22.86
N GLY A 608 16.93 3.86 23.77
CA GLY A 608 18.38 3.93 23.54
C GLY A 608 19.15 2.86 24.28
N GLY A 609 19.79 1.94 23.54
CA GLY A 609 20.85 1.09 24.11
C GLY A 609 22.08 1.91 24.45
N ASP A 610 22.88 1.42 25.40
CA ASP A 610 24.08 2.08 25.90
C ASP A 610 25.33 1.76 25.07
N GLY A 611 25.14 1.13 23.91
CA GLY A 611 26.23 0.69 23.04
C GLY A 611 27.07 -0.45 23.62
N LYS A 612 26.58 -1.22 24.60
CA LYS A 612 27.36 -2.30 25.25
C LYS A 612 27.00 -3.71 24.80
N THR A 613 26.40 -3.87 23.62
CA THR A 613 26.06 -5.19 23.07
C THR A 613 27.13 -5.69 22.11
N GLY A 614 27.71 -6.85 22.43
CA GLY A 614 28.65 -7.55 21.56
C GLY A 614 27.95 -8.43 20.51
N LEU A 615 28.70 -8.95 19.55
CA LEU A 615 28.19 -9.83 18.49
C LEU A 615 28.94 -11.17 18.48
N ILE A 616 28.20 -12.28 18.42
CA ILE A 616 28.73 -13.57 17.97
C ILE A 616 28.19 -13.84 16.56
N ALA A 617 29.08 -14.10 15.60
CA ALA A 617 28.72 -14.34 14.21
C ALA A 617 29.69 -15.34 13.54
N ALA A 618 29.28 -15.90 12.40
CA ALA A 618 30.09 -16.82 11.59
C ALA A 618 30.64 -18.04 12.37
N VAL A 619 29.78 -18.69 13.16
CA VAL A 619 30.15 -19.92 13.89
C VAL A 619 30.33 -21.07 12.89
N GLY A 620 31.56 -21.60 12.77
CA GLY A 620 31.88 -22.67 11.83
C GLY A 620 32.87 -23.69 12.42
N VAL A 621 32.69 -24.96 12.09
CA VAL A 621 33.59 -26.06 12.50
C VAL A 621 33.95 -26.94 11.31
N ARG A 622 35.15 -27.50 11.31
CA ARG A 622 35.57 -28.44 10.28
C ARG A 622 34.71 -29.72 10.31
N ASP A 623 34.60 -30.36 9.15
CA ASP A 623 33.72 -31.52 8.94
C ASP A 623 34.08 -32.71 9.83
N ASP A 624 35.38 -32.94 10.08
CA ASP A 624 35.94 -34.02 10.90
C ASP A 624 35.69 -33.87 12.41
N VAL A 625 35.18 -32.71 12.84
CA VAL A 625 34.80 -32.44 14.25
C VAL A 625 33.31 -32.16 14.45
N ARG A 626 32.50 -32.27 13.38
CA ARG A 626 31.03 -32.18 13.49
C ARG A 626 30.48 -33.29 14.42
N GLY A 627 29.41 -32.99 15.15
CA GLY A 627 28.80 -33.92 16.11
C GLY A 627 29.52 -34.06 17.46
N LYS A 628 30.77 -33.60 17.58
CA LYS A 628 31.57 -33.64 18.82
C LYS A 628 31.28 -32.50 19.82
N GLY A 629 30.23 -31.71 19.58
CA GLY A 629 29.84 -30.59 20.45
C GLY A 629 30.64 -29.28 20.26
N VAL A 630 31.62 -29.25 19.34
CA VAL A 630 32.54 -28.11 19.14
C VAL A 630 31.83 -26.78 18.88
N GLY A 631 30.76 -26.77 18.07
CA GLY A 631 30.04 -25.53 17.74
C GLY A 631 29.38 -24.86 18.95
N LEU A 632 28.70 -25.62 19.81
CA LEU A 632 28.11 -25.07 21.05
C LEU A 632 29.20 -24.73 22.07
N GLY A 633 30.27 -25.52 22.15
CA GLY A 633 31.43 -25.22 22.98
C GLY A 633 32.12 -23.90 22.59
N LEU A 634 32.29 -23.64 21.29
CA LEU A 634 32.80 -22.36 20.76
C LEU A 634 31.98 -21.17 21.23
N ILE A 635 30.65 -21.26 21.14
CA ILE A 635 29.74 -20.19 21.57
C ILE A 635 29.85 -19.97 23.08
N CYS A 636 29.83 -21.05 23.87
CA CYS A 636 30.01 -20.96 25.33
C CYS A 636 31.35 -20.30 25.70
N ALA A 637 32.45 -20.73 25.09
CA ALA A 637 33.77 -20.17 25.34
C ALA A 637 33.86 -18.70 24.92
N ALA A 638 33.30 -18.33 23.76
CA ALA A 638 33.24 -16.94 23.30
C ALA A 638 32.45 -16.06 24.27
N MET A 639 31.27 -16.51 24.71
CA MET A 639 30.44 -15.81 25.69
C MET A 639 31.17 -15.61 27.03
N GLU A 640 31.87 -16.64 27.53
CA GLU A 640 32.65 -16.53 28.76
C GLU A 640 33.83 -15.56 28.63
N GLU A 641 34.52 -15.58 27.50
CA GLU A 641 35.61 -14.66 27.20
C GLU A 641 35.10 -13.21 27.09
N MET A 642 33.99 -12.98 26.40
CA MET A 642 33.34 -11.66 26.32
C MET A 642 32.90 -11.17 27.70
N ARG A 643 32.33 -12.06 28.54
CA ARG A 643 32.00 -11.74 29.94
C ARG A 643 33.25 -11.39 30.76
N ARG A 644 34.36 -12.11 30.56
CA ARG A 644 35.64 -11.89 31.26
C ARG A 644 36.27 -10.56 30.89
N ARG A 645 36.16 -10.12 29.63
CA ARG A 645 36.62 -8.79 29.16
C ARG A 645 35.90 -7.65 29.88
N GLY A 646 34.65 -7.88 30.30
CA GLY A 646 33.83 -6.90 30.98
C GLY A 646 33.34 -5.78 30.04
N GLY A 647 32.43 -4.94 30.54
CA GLY A 647 31.91 -3.79 29.79
C GLY A 647 30.83 -4.10 28.75
N LEU A 648 30.25 -5.31 28.80
CA LEU A 648 29.13 -5.72 27.94
C LEU A 648 27.89 -6.04 28.78
N ASP A 649 26.72 -5.61 28.30
CA ASP A 649 25.42 -5.91 28.91
C ASP A 649 24.83 -7.22 28.36
N GLY A 650 25.13 -7.53 27.11
CA GLY A 650 24.66 -8.74 26.44
C GLY A 650 25.39 -9.04 25.14
N VAL A 651 25.02 -10.18 24.54
CA VAL A 651 25.55 -10.63 23.26
C VAL A 651 24.38 -10.88 22.30
N PHE A 652 24.56 -10.42 21.07
CA PHE A 652 23.66 -10.56 19.95
C PHE A 652 24.18 -11.61 18.96
N ILE A 653 23.26 -12.32 18.31
CA ILE A 653 23.56 -13.19 17.16
C ILE A 653 22.58 -12.84 16.05
N ASP A 654 23.11 -12.43 14.91
CA ASP A 654 22.31 -12.02 13.76
C ASP A 654 21.94 -13.20 12.84
N SER A 655 20.76 -13.12 12.26
CA SER A 655 20.32 -13.90 11.09
C SER A 655 20.51 -15.42 11.20
N VAL A 656 20.03 -16.03 12.28
CA VAL A 656 20.08 -17.50 12.46
C VAL A 656 18.86 -18.19 11.84
N VAL A 657 19.09 -19.38 11.27
CA VAL A 657 18.04 -20.25 10.71
C VAL A 657 17.87 -21.57 11.48
N LEU A 658 18.79 -21.86 12.41
CA LEU A 658 18.77 -23.08 13.19
C LEU A 658 17.81 -22.94 14.37
N ASP A 659 16.93 -23.92 14.53
CA ASP A 659 16.03 -24.02 15.68
C ASP A 659 16.65 -24.84 16.81
N ASN A 660 16.47 -24.37 18.05
CA ASN A 660 16.90 -25.07 19.27
C ASN A 660 18.41 -25.38 19.32
N PHE A 661 19.23 -24.52 18.70
CA PHE A 661 20.69 -24.62 18.72
C PHE A 661 21.27 -23.61 19.71
N TYR A 662 21.10 -22.32 19.45
CA TYR A 662 21.61 -21.24 20.29
C TYR A 662 20.83 -21.12 21.61
N GLU A 663 19.56 -21.52 21.60
CA GLU A 663 18.68 -21.55 22.77
C GLU A 663 19.22 -22.50 23.86
N LYS A 664 20.00 -23.53 23.48
CA LYS A 664 20.70 -24.40 24.44
C LYS A 664 21.77 -23.68 25.25
N VAL A 665 22.27 -22.55 24.74
CA VAL A 665 23.25 -21.67 25.40
C VAL A 665 22.55 -20.50 26.11
N GLY A 666 21.22 -20.47 26.11
CA GLY A 666 20.38 -19.49 26.82
C GLY A 666 19.81 -18.38 25.94
N PHE A 667 20.29 -18.22 24.70
CA PHE A 667 19.84 -17.18 23.78
C PHE A 667 18.31 -17.22 23.57
N LYS A 668 17.71 -16.03 23.54
CA LYS A 668 16.28 -15.85 23.26
C LYS A 668 16.10 -15.09 21.96
N ILE A 669 14.97 -15.34 21.30
CA ILE A 669 14.57 -14.59 20.10
C ILE A 669 14.41 -13.12 20.47
N TRP A 670 15.15 -12.26 19.78
CA TRP A 670 14.96 -10.82 19.82
C TRP A 670 13.91 -10.41 18.79
N ARG A 671 14.10 -10.81 17.52
CA ARG A 671 13.18 -10.55 16.41
C ARG A 671 13.23 -11.67 15.37
N GLU A 672 12.15 -11.82 14.61
CA GLU A 672 12.05 -12.78 13.50
C GLU A 672 11.79 -12.06 12.17
N TYR A 673 12.18 -12.70 11.08
CA TYR A 673 12.17 -12.11 9.75
C TYR A 673 11.70 -13.09 8.68
N ARG A 674 10.99 -12.54 7.68
CA ARG A 674 10.69 -13.22 6.42
C ARG A 674 11.65 -12.73 5.35
N VAL A 675 12.38 -13.64 4.74
CA VAL A 675 13.33 -13.31 3.67
C VAL A 675 12.60 -13.33 2.33
N PHE A 676 12.85 -12.34 1.48
CA PHE A 676 12.25 -12.25 0.15
C PHE A 676 13.32 -12.09 -0.91
N VAL A 677 13.15 -12.82 -2.01
CA VAL A 677 14.13 -12.91 -3.10
C VAL A 677 13.42 -12.80 -4.45
N MET A 678 13.98 -12.03 -5.37
CA MET A 678 13.51 -11.91 -6.74
C MET A 678 14.67 -12.16 -7.69
N ASP A 679 14.47 -13.02 -8.68
CA ASP A 679 15.46 -13.22 -9.73
C ASP A 679 15.38 -12.04 -10.71
N GLY A 680 16.55 -11.55 -11.14
CA GLY A 680 16.72 -10.28 -11.85
C GLY A 680 16.34 -10.30 -13.31
#